data_AF-A0A2T7PJE5-F1
#
_entry.id   AF-A0A2T7PJE5-F1
#
_cell.length_a   1.000
_cell.length_b   1.000
_cell.length_c   1.000
_cell.angle_alpha   90.00
_cell.angle_beta   90.00
_cell.angle_gamma   90.00
#
_symmetry.space_group_name_H-M   'P 1'
#
loop_
_entity.id
_entity.type
_entity.pdbx_description
1 polymer ?
#
loop_
_entity_poly.entity_id
_entity_poly.type
_entity_poly.pdbx_seq_one_letter_code
_entity_poly.pdbx_strand_id
1 'polypeptide(L)'
;MASWSSWNTLCLTVDFIKEDLSDVVSLFLLTAFSLSESQTDGAFCHTYTTAKQTVNVQFDGDSLMSSQREKTMPRACRFAKHLILVFCLTNLLVVSPCVADDVSKRGEDCYQRMCWCSHDIADCSDNYGRLQFVPKLPSTISKLDFSFNNLTQLHSDFFSNVTQLPSINLTGNGLSSIDQHAFRGLHNLTHITLDKNNLDFNSVRPVLNVSSLIHLRLCKNYKVTYIPDNIFLEFSLPRLRELIISGSSLRVLNMSVFKPLKKLVTLDVGNSDIQRIVGDILPLLNYLFLNNNNIQDDFMQTCSNTNESLYPMLRYLSLKNNNIYSVDRNVCLPNLEHLDLGHNTLHLLKTGGFLSLRKLRLLSLSDLRLKEIQPLAFASDSLETVYMSSSDIDFSSDSISAQMFHHCPKLSFIILNNNNFSNVTDAKFQELFHRMPMLTTVYLGYLKIKTITSATFKGLSHVKELNLYSNAIEDLPDGVFDLLVNLTILRLDHNRLSEIRETTFSVSTRQRLHLLDLSNNPYLCTCNVQWFRSWLMDERQKFVKFPTGYVCAPFSSSSKQVGKTTIMADVREAGKYNNKLSDFPQRKPQPISRHFQNVFHQQHQQPVDSAHNETSVSKSRGHVFLPPVHSTVYLSDFFLSDQACLLSQSTSLLTAVLAAVLVVFMLTFLVLYKYRWHIRLALYEAFRGNPQRRQQQPEREYEYDVFVSYANEDVDWVRQELIPTLEGR
;
A
#
# COMPACT_ATOMS: atom_id res chain seq x y z
N MET A 1 -13.72 -22.34 -56.48
CA MET A 1 -14.59 -21.24 -56.97
C MET A 1 -15.07 -20.49 -55.73
N ALA A 2 -14.59 -19.32 -55.30
CA ALA A 2 -13.80 -18.23 -55.91
C ALA A 2 -14.60 -17.01 -56.40
N SER A 3 -14.98 -16.12 -55.47
CA SER A 3 -15.15 -14.65 -55.55
C SER A 3 -15.50 -14.19 -54.11
N TRP A 4 -14.88 -13.25 -53.38
CA TRP A 4 -13.96 -12.10 -53.59
C TRP A 4 -14.58 -10.76 -54.00
N SER A 5 -15.05 -9.97 -53.01
CA SER A 5 -14.94 -8.50 -52.84
C SER A 5 -15.92 -7.99 -51.75
N SER A 6 -15.74 -6.87 -51.04
CA SER A 6 -14.51 -6.21 -50.53
C SER A 6 -14.82 -5.11 -49.49
N TRP A 7 -14.22 -5.19 -48.29
CA TRP A 7 -13.76 -4.07 -47.42
C TRP A 7 -14.68 -2.87 -47.07
N ASN A 8 -15.23 -2.86 -45.84
CA ASN A 8 -14.94 -1.90 -44.74
C ASN A 8 -16.07 -1.86 -43.67
N THR A 9 -15.90 -1.42 -42.41
CA THR A 9 -14.82 -1.54 -41.40
C THR A 9 -15.39 -1.10 -40.03
N LEU A 10 -15.07 -1.81 -38.93
CA LEU A 10 -15.40 -1.53 -37.52
C LEU A 10 -16.90 -1.31 -37.14
N CYS A 11 -17.46 -2.25 -36.37
CA CYS A 11 -17.52 -2.10 -34.91
C CYS A 11 -17.78 -3.45 -34.21
N LEU A 12 -17.18 -3.68 -33.05
CA LEU A 12 -17.45 -4.84 -32.17
C LEU A 12 -18.43 -4.42 -31.07
N THR A 13 -19.46 -5.23 -30.79
CA THR A 13 -19.75 -5.78 -29.44
C THR A 13 -20.92 -6.75 -29.46
N VAL A 14 -20.65 -7.97 -28.99
CA VAL A 14 -21.49 -8.83 -28.12
C VAL A 14 -22.99 -8.90 -28.37
N ASP A 15 -23.42 -10.10 -28.77
CA ASP A 15 -24.70 -10.69 -28.39
C ASP A 15 -24.38 -12.09 -27.84
N PHE A 16 -24.83 -12.44 -26.62
CA PHE A 16 -25.34 -13.78 -26.23
C PHE A 16 -25.74 -13.87 -24.74
N ILE A 17 -27.01 -14.25 -24.56
CA ILE A 17 -27.68 -15.03 -23.49
C ILE A 17 -26.98 -15.24 -22.12
N LYS A 18 -27.75 -14.91 -21.07
CA LYS A 18 -27.72 -15.38 -19.67
C LYS A 18 -27.09 -16.77 -19.41
N GLU A 19 -26.05 -16.80 -18.58
CA GLU A 19 -25.90 -17.77 -17.47
C GLU A 19 -24.92 -17.19 -16.42
N ASP A 20 -24.88 -17.78 -15.22
CA ASP A 20 -24.04 -17.50 -14.04
C ASP A 20 -23.59 -16.06 -13.73
N LEU A 21 -24.14 -15.51 -12.63
CA LEU A 21 -23.77 -14.19 -12.09
C LEU A 21 -23.55 -14.19 -10.55
N SER A 22 -22.90 -15.24 -10.04
CA SER A 22 -22.42 -15.32 -8.64
C SER A 22 -20.97 -14.88 -8.44
N ASP A 23 -20.14 -14.92 -9.49
CA ASP A 23 -18.67 -15.03 -9.33
C ASP A 23 -17.87 -13.74 -9.59
N VAL A 24 -18.54 -12.59 -9.77
CA VAL A 24 -17.90 -11.33 -10.22
C VAL A 24 -17.89 -10.21 -9.15
N VAL A 25 -18.57 -10.37 -8.02
CA VAL A 25 -18.65 -9.33 -6.97
C VAL A 25 -17.36 -9.23 -6.12
N SER A 26 -16.48 -10.24 -6.18
CA SER A 26 -15.27 -10.36 -5.34
C SER A 26 -14.08 -9.46 -5.73
N LEU A 27 -14.23 -8.50 -6.66
CA LEU A 27 -13.08 -7.80 -7.28
C LEU A 27 -13.10 -6.26 -7.22
N PHE A 28 -13.82 -5.62 -6.29
CA PHE A 28 -13.72 -4.14 -6.13
C PHE A 28 -13.81 -3.58 -4.69
N LEU A 29 -13.39 -4.34 -3.67
CA LEU A 29 -13.21 -3.83 -2.30
C LEU A 29 -11.94 -4.40 -1.63
N LEU A 30 -10.74 -3.85 -1.92
CA LEU A 30 -9.54 -3.97 -1.06
C LEU A 30 -8.32 -3.13 -1.53
N THR A 31 -8.36 -1.80 -1.42
CA THR A 31 -7.16 -0.93 -1.61
C THR A 31 -7.10 0.30 -0.67
N ALA A 32 -7.54 0.17 0.59
CA ALA A 32 -7.27 1.18 1.62
C ALA A 32 -7.44 0.63 3.06
N PHE A 33 -6.38 0.04 3.65
CA PHE A 33 -6.20 0.03 5.11
C PHE A 33 -4.75 -0.31 5.49
N SER A 34 -3.94 0.72 5.78
CA SER A 34 -2.65 0.60 6.48
C SER A 34 -2.23 1.96 7.07
N LEU A 35 -2.98 2.44 8.05
CA LEU A 35 -2.54 3.52 8.95
C LEU A 35 -3.05 3.23 10.37
N SER A 36 -2.37 3.81 11.36
CA SER A 36 -2.32 3.32 12.74
C SER A 36 -3.61 3.47 13.54
N GLU A 37 -3.68 2.69 14.61
CA GLU A 37 -4.70 2.76 15.66
C GLU A 37 -4.92 4.18 16.20
N SER A 38 -6.19 4.49 16.49
CA SER A 38 -6.56 5.21 17.70
C SER A 38 -7.91 4.71 18.18
N GLN A 39 -7.98 4.18 19.40
CA GLN A 39 -9.26 3.89 20.05
C GLN A 39 -10.05 5.20 20.24
N THR A 40 -11.36 5.16 20.05
CA THR A 40 -12.29 6.02 20.82
C THR A 40 -13.70 5.45 20.73
N ASP A 41 -14.34 5.31 21.88
CA ASP A 41 -15.75 4.90 21.97
C ASP A 41 -16.70 5.97 21.43
N GLY A 42 -17.96 5.60 21.20
CA GLY A 42 -19.05 6.59 21.12
C GLY A 42 -19.19 7.31 22.47
N ALA A 43 -19.56 8.58 22.53
CA ALA A 43 -20.80 9.10 21.99
C ALA A 43 -20.91 10.64 22.08
N PHE A 44 -22.07 11.15 21.62
CA PHE A 44 -22.64 12.49 21.85
C PHE A 44 -21.87 13.74 21.37
N CYS A 45 -22.53 14.45 20.45
CA CYS A 45 -22.34 15.89 20.29
C CYS A 45 -22.94 16.63 21.49
N HIS A 46 -22.18 17.53 22.12
CA HIS A 46 -22.58 18.96 22.19
C HIS A 46 -21.42 19.89 22.59
N THR A 47 -20.84 20.55 21.58
CA THR A 47 -20.38 21.96 21.56
C THR A 47 -19.99 22.69 22.86
N TYR A 48 -18.70 23.07 22.96
CA TYR A 48 -18.10 24.34 23.47
C TYR A 48 -18.66 25.01 24.76
N THR A 49 -17.86 25.50 25.72
CA THR A 49 -16.79 26.53 25.54
C THR A 49 -15.68 26.57 26.62
N THR A 50 -14.45 26.80 26.17
CA THR A 50 -13.29 27.51 26.78
C THR A 50 -13.23 27.87 28.29
N ALA A 51 -12.31 27.18 28.99
CA ALA A 51 -11.15 27.71 29.74
C ALA A 51 -11.24 28.95 30.68
N LYS A 52 -10.85 28.73 31.95
CA LYS A 52 -9.78 29.52 32.63
C LYS A 52 -9.20 28.81 33.87
N GLN A 53 -8.04 29.26 34.33
CA GLN A 53 -7.33 28.75 35.52
C GLN A 53 -7.68 29.54 36.79
N THR A 54 -7.85 28.83 37.91
CA THR A 54 -7.47 29.20 39.30
C THR A 54 -7.49 27.88 40.11
N VAL A 55 -6.42 27.43 40.76
CA VAL A 55 -5.82 27.93 42.02
C VAL A 55 -6.81 27.83 43.19
N ASN A 56 -6.47 27.00 44.19
CA ASN A 56 -7.26 26.77 45.39
C ASN A 56 -7.42 28.05 46.23
N VAL A 57 -8.67 28.40 46.56
CA VAL A 57 -9.05 29.06 47.82
C VAL A 57 -10.34 28.40 48.31
N GLN A 58 -10.47 28.21 49.62
CA GLN A 58 -11.56 27.50 50.29
C GLN A 58 -12.39 28.49 51.11
N PHE A 59 -13.73 28.46 50.99
CA PHE A 59 -14.67 29.10 51.91
C PHE A 59 -16.05 28.44 51.87
N ASP A 60 -16.70 28.34 53.03
CA ASP A 60 -18.08 27.88 53.21
C ASP A 60 -19.11 28.99 52.87
N GLY A 61 -20.38 28.63 52.64
CA GLY A 61 -21.45 29.63 52.45
C GLY A 61 -22.81 29.10 52.00
N ASP A 62 -23.77 29.12 52.91
CA ASP A 62 -25.16 28.65 52.78
C ASP A 62 -26.04 29.28 51.66
N SER A 63 -26.85 28.40 51.03
CA SER A 63 -28.31 28.57 50.79
C SER A 63 -28.89 29.41 49.63
N LEU A 64 -30.21 29.23 49.53
CA LEU A 64 -31.27 30.05 48.92
C LEU A 64 -31.67 29.86 47.44
N MET A 65 -32.99 29.81 47.28
CA MET A 65 -33.75 29.44 46.09
C MET A 65 -34.21 30.65 45.25
N SER A 66 -34.40 30.36 43.96
CA SER A 66 -35.51 30.84 43.09
C SER A 66 -35.48 32.19 42.36
N SER A 67 -36.11 32.14 41.18
CA SER A 67 -37.10 33.10 40.67
C SER A 67 -36.68 34.28 39.74
N GLN A 68 -37.28 34.22 38.54
CA GLN A 68 -37.86 35.31 37.72
C GLN A 68 -37.07 36.12 36.66
N ARG A 69 -37.68 36.06 35.46
CA ARG A 69 -37.99 37.13 34.47
C ARG A 69 -36.87 37.82 33.65
N GLU A 70 -37.02 37.63 32.34
CA GLU A 70 -37.19 38.66 31.30
C GLU A 70 -36.64 40.09 31.57
N LYS A 71 -35.78 40.58 30.66
CA LYS A 71 -36.13 41.73 29.79
C LYS A 71 -35.11 42.03 28.67
N THR A 72 -35.65 42.62 27.60
CA THR A 72 -35.00 43.53 26.61
C THR A 72 -33.79 43.08 25.78
N MET A 73 -34.01 43.09 24.47
CA MET A 73 -33.03 43.02 23.37
C MET A 73 -32.60 44.43 22.91
N PRO A 74 -31.37 44.62 22.39
CA PRO A 74 -31.10 45.63 21.36
C PRO A 74 -30.57 45.03 20.04
N ARG A 75 -30.61 45.82 18.96
CA ARG A 75 -30.36 45.37 17.57
C ARG A 75 -28.90 45.57 17.14
N ALA A 76 -28.34 44.60 16.43
CA ALA A 76 -27.16 44.75 15.57
C ALA A 76 -27.22 43.77 14.38
N CYS A 77 -26.31 43.92 13.40
CA CYS A 77 -26.08 42.99 12.28
C CYS A 77 -27.26 42.71 11.32
N ARG A 78 -27.56 43.70 10.46
CA ARG A 78 -27.92 43.44 9.06
C ARG A 78 -26.99 44.31 8.19
N PHE A 79 -26.60 43.80 7.01
CA PHE A 79 -25.49 44.25 6.14
C PHE A 79 -24.07 43.82 6.55
N ALA A 80 -23.62 42.73 5.91
CA ALA A 80 -22.21 42.40 5.68
C ALA A 80 -22.06 41.55 4.39
N LYS A 81 -22.63 42.00 3.27
CA LYS A 81 -22.23 41.48 1.94
C LYS A 81 -20.90 42.15 1.56
N HIS A 82 -19.94 41.34 1.09
CA HIS A 82 -18.59 41.75 0.68
C HIS A 82 -17.67 42.34 1.78
N LEU A 83 -17.13 41.48 2.68
CA LEU A 83 -15.68 41.52 2.97
C LEU A 83 -15.08 40.25 3.63
N ILE A 84 -15.38 39.05 3.09
CA ILE A 84 -14.49 37.87 3.28
C ILE A 84 -14.21 37.24 1.91
N LEU A 85 -13.46 37.98 1.09
CA LEU A 85 -12.36 37.38 0.34
C LEU A 85 -11.07 37.63 1.14
N VAL A 86 -9.98 36.94 0.78
CA VAL A 86 -8.67 37.02 1.44
C VAL A 86 -8.64 36.40 2.85
N PHE A 87 -8.80 35.06 2.91
CA PHE A 87 -7.89 34.19 3.68
C PHE A 87 -7.96 32.71 3.24
N CYS A 88 -7.83 32.46 1.92
CA CYS A 88 -7.66 31.11 1.36
C CYS A 88 -6.35 31.05 0.55
N LEU A 89 -5.22 30.82 1.23
CA LEU A 89 -3.90 30.64 0.61
C LEU A 89 -3.04 29.55 1.29
N THR A 90 -3.64 28.38 1.53
CA THR A 90 -2.95 27.08 1.50
C THR A 90 -3.97 26.00 1.09
N ASN A 91 -3.48 24.94 0.43
CA ASN A 91 -4.24 23.78 -0.05
C ASN A 91 -5.35 24.08 -1.07
N LEU A 92 -5.02 23.97 -2.37
CA LEU A 92 -6.03 23.78 -3.41
C LEU A 92 -6.66 22.39 -3.24
N LEU A 93 -7.88 22.33 -2.71
CA LEU A 93 -8.82 21.29 -3.13
C LEU A 93 -9.14 21.53 -4.60
N VAL A 94 -8.88 20.54 -5.45
CA VAL A 94 -9.38 20.55 -6.82
C VAL A 94 -10.90 20.39 -6.74
N VAL A 95 -11.60 21.50 -6.88
CA VAL A 95 -13.03 21.49 -7.18
C VAL A 95 -13.17 20.98 -8.61
N SER A 96 -13.29 19.66 -8.76
CA SER A 96 -14.06 19.11 -9.86
C SER A 96 -15.40 19.85 -9.88
N PRO A 97 -15.88 20.32 -11.04
CA PRO A 97 -17.16 21.00 -11.09
C PRO A 97 -18.24 20.08 -10.51
N CYS A 98 -19.30 20.66 -9.97
CA CYS A 98 -20.53 19.92 -9.81
C CYS A 98 -20.98 19.48 -11.21
N VAL A 99 -20.62 18.24 -11.57
CA VAL A 99 -21.56 17.37 -12.27
C VAL A 99 -22.82 17.46 -11.42
N ALA A 100 -23.83 18.17 -11.91
CA ALA A 100 -25.16 18.01 -11.37
C ALA A 100 -25.47 16.52 -11.53
N ASP A 101 -25.75 15.82 -10.44
CA ASP A 101 -26.14 14.41 -10.49
C ASP A 101 -27.21 14.28 -11.56
N ASP A 102 -26.92 13.53 -12.63
CA ASP A 102 -27.91 13.35 -13.69
C ASP A 102 -29.10 12.63 -13.04
N VAL A 103 -30.26 13.29 -13.04
CA VAL A 103 -31.45 12.81 -12.33
C VAL A 103 -32.15 11.75 -13.18
N SER A 104 -31.38 10.77 -13.64
CA SER A 104 -31.78 9.57 -14.35
C SER A 104 -31.20 8.34 -13.61
N LYS A 105 -31.96 7.62 -12.78
CA LYS A 105 -33.42 7.61 -12.59
C LYS A 105 -33.75 7.48 -11.11
N ARG A 106 -34.40 8.49 -10.52
CA ARG A 106 -35.40 8.19 -9.49
C ARG A 106 -36.57 7.47 -10.17
N GLY A 107 -37.32 6.68 -9.40
CA GLY A 107 -38.55 6.05 -9.88
C GLY A 107 -39.60 7.07 -10.30
N GLU A 108 -40.73 6.61 -10.82
CA GLU A 108 -41.90 7.48 -10.99
C GLU A 108 -42.42 7.90 -9.61
N ASP A 109 -42.79 9.17 -9.45
CA ASP A 109 -43.41 9.69 -8.23
C ASP A 109 -44.81 9.06 -8.07
N CYS A 110 -44.89 7.99 -7.29
CA CYS A 110 -46.12 7.25 -7.05
C CYS A 110 -46.87 7.72 -5.81
N TYR A 111 -46.28 8.58 -4.97
CA TYR A 111 -46.99 9.25 -3.89
C TYR A 111 -46.32 10.56 -3.44
N GLN A 112 -46.73 11.68 -4.04
CA GLN A 112 -46.51 13.05 -3.54
C GLN A 112 -45.04 13.39 -3.19
N ARG A 113 -44.07 12.84 -3.93
CA ARG A 113 -42.61 12.92 -3.71
C ARG A 113 -42.11 12.29 -2.40
N MET A 114 -43.00 11.60 -1.68
CA MET A 114 -42.72 10.83 -0.46
C MET A 114 -42.53 9.34 -0.76
N CYS A 115 -43.00 8.84 -1.90
CA CYS A 115 -42.64 7.51 -2.43
C CYS A 115 -42.24 7.56 -3.91
N TRP A 116 -41.20 6.80 -4.26
CA TRP A 116 -40.66 6.66 -5.62
C TRP A 116 -40.75 5.19 -6.05
N CYS A 117 -41.48 4.91 -7.14
CA CYS A 117 -41.72 3.54 -7.61
C CYS A 117 -40.85 3.22 -8.84
N SER A 118 -40.12 2.11 -8.78
CA SER A 118 -39.29 1.60 -9.88
C SER A 118 -39.47 0.09 -10.02
N HIS A 119 -39.94 -0.34 -11.18
CA HIS A 119 -40.20 -1.74 -11.51
C HIS A 119 -41.15 -2.41 -10.49
N ASP A 120 -40.61 -3.20 -9.57
CA ASP A 120 -41.35 -3.90 -8.52
C ASP A 120 -41.06 -3.38 -7.09
N ILE A 121 -40.37 -2.23 -6.97
CA ILE A 121 -39.98 -1.62 -5.69
C ILE A 121 -40.68 -0.27 -5.54
N ALA A 122 -41.30 -0.04 -4.38
CA ALA A 122 -41.69 1.28 -3.92
C ALA A 122 -40.76 1.70 -2.77
N ASP A 123 -39.97 2.74 -2.99
CA ASP A 123 -39.13 3.36 -1.99
C ASP A 123 -39.88 4.55 -1.36
N CYS A 124 -40.34 4.37 -0.12
CA CYS A 124 -40.97 5.39 0.71
C CYS A 124 -40.07 5.78 1.91
N SER A 125 -38.76 5.58 1.84
CA SER A 125 -37.83 5.80 2.95
C SER A 125 -37.55 7.28 3.26
N ASP A 126 -36.87 7.55 4.38
CA ASP A 126 -36.30 8.86 4.76
C ASP A 126 -37.31 10.05 4.78
N ASN A 127 -38.60 9.79 5.05
CA ASN A 127 -39.60 10.86 5.22
C ASN A 127 -39.62 11.48 6.63
N TYR A 128 -38.75 11.04 7.55
CA TYR A 128 -38.53 11.62 8.89
C TYR A 128 -39.82 11.93 9.69
N GLY A 129 -40.78 10.99 9.72
CA GLY A 129 -42.04 11.14 10.45
C GLY A 129 -43.16 11.87 9.70
N ARG A 130 -42.95 12.31 8.44
CA ARG A 130 -44.00 12.90 7.59
C ARG A 130 -44.96 11.86 7.02
N LEU A 131 -44.48 10.65 6.78
CA LEU A 131 -45.25 9.54 6.22
C LEU A 131 -45.41 8.45 7.29
N GLN A 132 -46.59 8.40 7.91
CA GLN A 132 -46.90 7.52 9.06
C GLN A 132 -47.86 6.36 8.72
N PHE A 133 -48.21 6.20 7.44
CA PHE A 133 -49.06 5.13 6.92
C PHE A 133 -48.58 4.72 5.53
N VAL A 134 -48.90 3.51 5.08
CA VAL A 134 -48.58 3.07 3.72
C VAL A 134 -49.66 3.59 2.74
N PRO A 135 -49.31 4.42 1.74
CA PRO A 135 -50.27 4.89 0.75
C PRO A 135 -50.74 3.77 -0.18
N LYS A 136 -51.75 4.03 -1.01
CA LYS A 136 -52.19 3.07 -2.03
C LYS A 136 -51.18 3.01 -3.18
N LEU A 137 -50.37 1.96 -3.20
CA LEU A 137 -49.32 1.73 -4.21
C LEU A 137 -49.86 0.97 -5.45
N PRO A 138 -49.14 1.02 -6.59
CA PRO A 138 -49.45 0.21 -7.76
C PRO A 138 -49.40 -1.31 -7.48
N SER A 139 -50.27 -2.09 -8.14
CA SER A 139 -50.32 -3.54 -7.97
C SER A 139 -49.13 -4.31 -8.57
N THR A 140 -48.21 -3.62 -9.23
CA THR A 140 -46.94 -4.16 -9.74
C THR A 140 -45.84 -4.24 -8.67
N ILE A 141 -46.01 -3.54 -7.54
CA ILE A 141 -45.02 -3.49 -6.48
C ILE A 141 -45.00 -4.81 -5.69
N SER A 142 -43.81 -5.38 -5.53
CA SER A 142 -43.53 -6.57 -4.72
C SER A 142 -42.70 -6.27 -3.46
N LYS A 143 -41.91 -5.19 -3.48
CA LYS A 143 -41.06 -4.75 -2.36
C LYS A 143 -41.44 -3.35 -1.92
N LEU A 144 -41.66 -3.16 -0.62
CA LEU A 144 -41.84 -1.85 0.01
C LEU A 144 -40.64 -1.53 0.90
N ASP A 145 -39.96 -0.43 0.63
CA ASP A 145 -39.10 0.21 1.61
C ASP A 145 -39.87 1.31 2.36
N PHE A 146 -39.91 1.21 3.67
CA PHE A 146 -40.51 2.19 4.58
C PHE A 146 -39.55 2.51 5.74
N SER A 147 -38.23 2.44 5.48
CA SER A 147 -37.21 2.69 6.50
C SER A 147 -37.08 4.18 6.88
N PHE A 148 -36.57 4.44 8.09
CA PHE A 148 -36.28 5.79 8.63
C PHE A 148 -37.46 6.77 8.69
N ASN A 149 -38.70 6.27 8.72
CA ASN A 149 -39.92 7.06 8.80
C ASN A 149 -40.40 7.37 10.23
N ASN A 150 -39.62 7.03 11.26
CA ASN A 150 -39.85 7.42 12.67
C ASN A 150 -41.24 7.05 13.22
N LEU A 151 -41.72 5.83 12.93
CA LEU A 151 -43.05 5.36 13.33
C LEU A 151 -43.25 5.18 14.84
N THR A 152 -42.22 4.73 15.57
CA THR A 152 -42.22 4.37 17.02
C THR A 152 -43.16 3.22 17.45
N GLN A 153 -44.30 3.03 16.81
CA GLN A 153 -45.24 1.92 16.96
C GLN A 153 -45.85 1.56 15.59
N LEU A 154 -46.47 0.39 15.46
CA LEU A 154 -47.09 -0.04 14.20
C LEU A 154 -48.52 -0.55 14.43
N HIS A 155 -49.50 0.17 13.89
CA HIS A 155 -50.94 -0.01 14.13
C HIS A 155 -51.59 -1.11 13.28
N SER A 156 -52.80 -1.51 13.67
CA SER A 156 -53.55 -2.66 13.10
C SER A 156 -53.93 -2.52 11.63
N ASP A 157 -54.01 -1.29 11.12
CA ASP A 157 -54.46 -0.92 9.78
C ASP A 157 -53.30 -0.50 8.84
N PHE A 158 -52.07 -0.42 9.36
CA PHE A 158 -50.91 0.18 8.68
C PHE A 158 -50.61 -0.44 7.29
N PHE A 159 -50.82 -1.76 7.13
CA PHE A 159 -50.59 -2.49 5.87
C PHE A 159 -51.88 -2.77 5.05
N SER A 160 -53.02 -2.19 5.43
CA SER A 160 -54.33 -2.45 4.80
C SER A 160 -54.36 -2.23 3.28
N ASN A 161 -53.60 -1.25 2.78
CA ASN A 161 -53.49 -0.93 1.35
C ASN A 161 -52.60 -1.87 0.54
N VAL A 162 -51.83 -2.76 1.18
CA VAL A 162 -50.68 -3.46 0.56
C VAL A 162 -50.53 -4.94 0.97
N THR A 163 -51.64 -5.60 1.31
CA THR A 163 -51.67 -7.00 1.80
C THR A 163 -51.08 -8.04 0.85
N GLN A 164 -50.89 -7.71 -0.43
CA GLN A 164 -50.27 -8.58 -1.44
C GLN A 164 -48.74 -8.72 -1.35
N LEU A 165 -48.04 -7.83 -0.62
CA LEU A 165 -46.58 -7.67 -0.71
C LEU A 165 -45.78 -8.90 -0.18
N PRO A 166 -44.86 -9.46 -0.98
CA PRO A 166 -43.92 -10.47 -0.50
C PRO A 166 -42.72 -9.93 0.29
N SER A 167 -42.36 -8.64 0.21
CA SER A 167 -41.20 -8.07 0.90
C SER A 167 -41.45 -6.67 1.51
N ILE A 168 -41.08 -6.48 2.78
CA ILE A 168 -41.25 -5.22 3.52
C ILE A 168 -39.99 -4.88 4.33
N ASN A 169 -39.47 -3.65 4.19
CA ASN A 169 -38.41 -3.09 5.04
C ASN A 169 -38.95 -2.00 5.98
N LEU A 170 -38.74 -2.18 7.28
CA LEU A 170 -39.09 -1.27 8.37
C LEU A 170 -37.85 -0.79 9.16
N THR A 171 -36.66 -0.85 8.56
CA THR A 171 -35.40 -0.51 9.24
C THR A 171 -35.41 0.89 9.86
N GLY A 172 -34.87 1.06 11.07
CA GLY A 172 -34.58 2.38 11.64
C GLY A 172 -35.81 3.24 11.97
N ASN A 173 -36.99 2.64 12.15
CA ASN A 173 -38.22 3.36 12.47
C ASN A 173 -38.42 3.64 13.97
N GLY A 174 -37.49 3.22 14.82
CA GLY A 174 -37.59 3.35 16.28
C GLY A 174 -38.71 2.50 16.89
N LEU A 175 -39.23 1.49 16.16
CA LEU A 175 -40.38 0.68 16.57
C LEU A 175 -40.15 0.04 17.94
N SER A 176 -41.08 0.27 18.85
CA SER A 176 -41.04 -0.15 20.25
C SER A 176 -42.14 -1.16 20.62
N SER A 177 -43.19 -1.24 19.80
CA SER A 177 -44.28 -2.22 19.86
C SER A 177 -44.92 -2.38 18.47
N ILE A 178 -45.65 -3.48 18.28
CA ILE A 178 -46.39 -3.83 17.06
C ILE A 178 -47.77 -4.33 17.49
N ASP A 179 -48.86 -3.87 16.87
CA ASP A 179 -50.21 -4.37 17.17
C ASP A 179 -50.39 -5.83 16.72
N GLN A 180 -51.15 -6.61 17.50
CA GLN A 180 -51.42 -8.03 17.23
C GLN A 180 -52.11 -8.31 15.88
N HIS A 181 -52.81 -7.32 15.31
CA HIS A 181 -53.48 -7.40 14.02
C HIS A 181 -52.71 -6.72 12.88
N ALA A 182 -51.60 -6.02 13.15
CA ALA A 182 -50.88 -5.23 12.15
C ALA A 182 -50.49 -6.02 10.88
N PHE A 183 -50.14 -7.30 11.04
CA PHE A 183 -49.73 -8.19 9.95
C PHE A 183 -50.88 -9.05 9.39
N ARG A 184 -52.13 -8.76 9.76
CA ARG A 184 -53.32 -9.49 9.30
C ARG A 184 -53.52 -9.29 7.80
N GLY A 185 -53.66 -10.39 7.07
CA GLY A 185 -53.89 -10.39 5.62
C GLY A 185 -52.62 -10.45 4.75
N LEU A 186 -51.42 -10.28 5.33
CA LEU A 186 -50.12 -10.37 4.62
C LEU A 186 -49.71 -11.83 4.33
N HIS A 187 -50.60 -12.62 3.74
CA HIS A 187 -50.44 -14.05 3.47
C HIS A 187 -49.32 -14.37 2.45
N ASN A 188 -48.90 -13.38 1.67
CA ASN A 188 -47.80 -13.48 0.71
C ASN A 188 -46.44 -13.08 1.28
N LEU A 189 -46.37 -12.50 2.48
CA LEU A 189 -45.14 -11.94 3.03
C LEU A 189 -44.11 -13.05 3.29
N THR A 190 -42.96 -12.95 2.62
CA THR A 190 -41.84 -13.90 2.71
C THR A 190 -40.58 -13.29 3.29
N HIS A 191 -40.41 -11.97 3.16
CA HIS A 191 -39.23 -11.23 3.63
C HIS A 191 -39.68 -10.07 4.52
N ILE A 192 -39.13 -9.98 5.73
CA ILE A 192 -39.31 -8.79 6.58
C ILE A 192 -38.01 -8.38 7.24
N THR A 193 -37.70 -7.08 7.17
CA THR A 193 -36.54 -6.47 7.80
C THR A 193 -36.98 -5.46 8.86
N LEU A 194 -36.61 -5.70 10.11
CA LEU A 194 -36.93 -4.89 11.30
C LEU A 194 -35.66 -4.36 11.97
N ASP A 195 -34.57 -4.23 11.21
CA ASP A 195 -33.25 -3.85 11.70
C ASP A 195 -33.23 -2.44 12.31
N LYS A 196 -32.34 -2.17 13.28
CA LYS A 196 -32.19 -0.89 13.98
C LYS A 196 -33.47 -0.34 14.63
N ASN A 197 -34.34 -1.23 15.14
CA ASN A 197 -35.51 -0.84 15.93
C ASN A 197 -35.27 -1.10 17.44
N ASN A 198 -36.32 -0.91 18.25
CA ASN A 198 -36.30 -0.99 19.72
C ASN A 198 -37.22 -2.13 20.20
N LEU A 199 -37.22 -3.26 19.48
CA LEU A 199 -38.10 -4.41 19.68
C LEU A 199 -37.44 -5.51 20.53
N ASP A 200 -38.27 -6.34 21.14
CA ASP A 200 -37.89 -7.59 21.80
C ASP A 200 -38.74 -8.77 21.24
N PHE A 201 -38.48 -9.99 21.71
CA PHE A 201 -39.24 -11.17 21.28
C PHE A 201 -40.73 -11.15 21.67
N ASN A 202 -41.14 -10.36 22.66
CA ASN A 202 -42.57 -10.18 22.96
C ASN A 202 -43.23 -9.21 21.98
N SER A 203 -42.56 -8.10 21.65
CA SER A 203 -43.04 -7.11 20.68
C SER A 203 -43.12 -7.67 19.25
N VAL A 204 -42.29 -8.67 18.90
CA VAL A 204 -42.25 -9.25 17.55
C VAL A 204 -43.23 -10.42 17.32
N ARG A 205 -43.95 -10.89 18.35
CA ARG A 205 -44.95 -11.98 18.24
C ARG A 205 -45.93 -11.83 17.06
N PRO A 206 -46.46 -10.64 16.70
CA PRO A 206 -47.37 -10.50 15.55
C PRO A 206 -46.73 -10.86 14.21
N VAL A 207 -45.40 -10.69 14.08
CA VAL A 207 -44.61 -11.04 12.90
C VAL A 207 -44.31 -12.54 12.87
N LEU A 208 -44.04 -13.15 14.03
CA LEU A 208 -43.81 -14.60 14.13
C LEU A 208 -45.07 -15.43 13.77
N ASN A 209 -46.26 -14.82 13.83
CA ASN A 209 -47.51 -15.43 13.37
C ASN A 209 -47.63 -15.53 11.83
N VAL A 210 -46.72 -14.89 11.07
CA VAL A 210 -46.73 -14.89 9.59
C VAL A 210 -46.04 -16.15 9.05
N SER A 211 -46.79 -17.26 9.00
CA SER A 211 -46.32 -18.59 8.59
C SER A 211 -45.79 -18.71 7.15
N SER A 212 -45.97 -17.68 6.33
CA SER A 212 -45.41 -17.55 4.98
C SER A 212 -43.93 -17.11 4.95
N LEU A 213 -43.39 -16.58 6.06
CA LEU A 213 -42.03 -16.03 6.13
C LEU A 213 -40.94 -17.05 5.77
N ILE A 214 -39.96 -16.56 5.01
CA ILE A 214 -38.77 -17.29 4.57
C ILE A 214 -37.52 -16.65 5.16
N HIS A 215 -37.43 -15.32 5.19
CA HIS A 215 -36.31 -14.58 5.77
C HIS A 215 -36.82 -13.53 6.79
N LEU A 216 -36.27 -13.55 8.00
CA LEU A 216 -36.60 -12.63 9.10
C LEU A 216 -35.32 -11.97 9.64
N ARG A 217 -35.26 -10.64 9.58
CA ARG A 217 -34.13 -9.85 10.10
C ARG A 217 -34.56 -8.91 11.22
N LEU A 218 -33.80 -8.93 12.31
CA LEU A 218 -33.99 -8.14 13.54
C LEU A 218 -32.66 -7.51 13.99
N CYS A 219 -31.75 -7.22 13.06
CA CYS A 219 -30.38 -6.81 13.37
C CYS A 219 -30.34 -5.51 14.19
N LYS A 220 -29.50 -5.40 15.22
CA LYS A 220 -29.34 -4.22 16.10
C LYS A 220 -30.61 -3.81 16.88
N ASN A 221 -31.48 -4.76 17.21
CA ASN A 221 -32.55 -4.57 18.20
C ASN A 221 -32.00 -4.81 19.62
N TYR A 222 -31.49 -3.76 20.25
CA TYR A 222 -30.75 -3.81 21.52
C TYR A 222 -31.58 -4.23 22.76
N LYS A 223 -32.92 -4.34 22.65
CA LYS A 223 -33.77 -4.96 23.69
C LYS A 223 -33.79 -6.50 23.63
N VAL A 224 -33.25 -7.12 22.58
CA VAL A 224 -33.14 -8.58 22.48
C VAL A 224 -32.01 -9.06 23.39
N THR A 225 -32.32 -9.21 24.68
CA THR A 225 -31.40 -9.68 25.73
C THR A 225 -31.47 -11.18 25.98
N TYR A 226 -32.52 -11.85 25.50
CA TYR A 226 -32.66 -13.30 25.48
C TYR A 226 -33.64 -13.72 24.38
N ILE A 227 -33.64 -15.01 24.04
CA ILE A 227 -34.68 -15.65 23.22
C ILE A 227 -35.58 -16.43 24.20
N PRO A 228 -36.90 -16.17 24.27
CA PRO A 228 -37.77 -16.91 25.17
C PRO A 228 -37.82 -18.40 24.78
N ASP A 229 -37.73 -19.28 25.77
CA ASP A 229 -37.94 -20.71 25.56
C ASP A 229 -39.30 -20.96 24.90
N ASN A 230 -39.37 -21.96 24.04
CA ASN A 230 -40.57 -22.37 23.30
C ASN A 230 -41.16 -21.32 22.32
N ILE A 231 -40.56 -20.14 22.11
CA ILE A 231 -41.14 -19.10 21.23
C ILE A 231 -41.40 -19.60 19.78
N PHE A 232 -40.52 -20.46 19.24
CA PHE A 232 -40.68 -21.08 17.92
C PHE A 232 -41.50 -22.39 17.94
N LEU A 233 -41.92 -22.86 19.12
CA LEU A 233 -42.97 -23.88 19.27
C LEU A 233 -44.37 -23.24 19.30
N GLU A 234 -44.52 -22.09 19.98
CA GLU A 234 -45.73 -21.27 19.93
C GLU A 234 -45.99 -20.76 18.50
N PHE A 235 -44.96 -20.12 17.91
CA PHE A 235 -45.04 -19.52 16.59
C PHE A 235 -44.27 -20.35 15.57
N SER A 236 -44.94 -21.36 15.00
CA SER A 236 -44.35 -22.23 14.00
C SER A 236 -44.15 -21.49 12.67
N LEU A 237 -42.89 -21.36 12.25
CA LEU A 237 -42.47 -20.73 10.99
C LEU A 237 -42.00 -21.81 9.98
N PRO A 238 -42.91 -22.56 9.32
CA PRO A 238 -42.60 -23.77 8.55
C PRO A 238 -41.85 -23.52 7.22
N ARG A 239 -41.60 -22.26 6.87
CA ARG A 239 -40.90 -21.82 5.66
C ARG A 239 -39.60 -21.06 5.93
N LEU A 240 -39.29 -20.73 7.18
CA LEU A 240 -38.13 -19.90 7.52
C LEU A 240 -36.81 -20.63 7.18
N ARG A 241 -35.97 -19.97 6.38
CA ARG A 241 -34.64 -20.41 5.95
C ARG A 241 -33.52 -19.54 6.50
N GLU A 242 -33.80 -18.27 6.78
CA GLU A 242 -32.83 -17.31 7.30
C GLU A 242 -33.40 -16.57 8.51
N LEU A 243 -32.64 -16.59 9.61
CA LEU A 243 -32.90 -15.82 10.81
C LEU A 243 -31.66 -14.99 11.15
N ILE A 244 -31.83 -13.67 11.17
CA ILE A 244 -30.77 -12.72 11.50
C ILE A 244 -31.17 -11.94 12.75
N ILE A 245 -30.47 -12.21 13.86
CA ILE A 245 -30.67 -11.59 15.17
C ILE A 245 -29.34 -11.01 15.72
N SER A 246 -28.43 -10.65 14.83
CA SER A 246 -27.15 -10.02 15.16
C SER A 246 -27.30 -8.61 15.73
N GLY A 247 -26.33 -8.12 16.51
CA GLY A 247 -26.47 -6.81 17.17
C GLY A 247 -27.40 -6.83 18.40
N SER A 248 -27.62 -8.00 18.99
CA SER A 248 -28.44 -8.21 20.19
C SER A 248 -27.57 -8.14 21.47
N SER A 249 -28.04 -8.65 22.61
CA SER A 249 -27.26 -8.73 23.85
C SER A 249 -27.58 -10.01 24.63
N LEU A 250 -27.43 -11.15 23.96
CA LEU A 250 -27.98 -12.45 24.37
C LEU A 250 -27.24 -13.12 25.53
N ARG A 251 -25.91 -12.92 25.65
CA ARG A 251 -24.98 -13.58 26.60
C ARG A 251 -24.85 -15.09 26.50
N VAL A 252 -25.94 -15.83 26.42
CA VAL A 252 -25.98 -17.28 26.23
C VAL A 252 -26.83 -17.61 25.02
N LEU A 253 -26.26 -18.35 24.06
CA LEU A 253 -27.00 -18.87 22.92
C LEU A 253 -27.37 -20.33 23.18
N ASN A 254 -28.65 -20.63 23.33
CA ASN A 254 -29.14 -22.00 23.40
C ASN A 254 -29.68 -22.44 22.03
N MET A 255 -29.01 -23.39 21.36
CA MET A 255 -29.41 -23.81 20.02
C MET A 255 -30.74 -24.58 19.98
N SER A 256 -31.19 -25.15 21.11
CA SER A 256 -32.43 -25.94 21.14
C SER A 256 -33.68 -25.11 20.81
N VAL A 257 -33.67 -23.79 21.03
CA VAL A 257 -34.80 -22.90 20.71
C VAL A 257 -35.09 -22.86 19.20
N PHE A 258 -34.08 -23.06 18.35
CA PHE A 258 -34.22 -23.06 16.89
C PHE A 258 -34.64 -24.41 16.30
N LYS A 259 -34.62 -25.49 17.09
CA LYS A 259 -35.01 -26.85 16.69
C LYS A 259 -36.40 -26.98 16.02
N PRO A 260 -37.41 -26.16 16.34
CA PRO A 260 -38.70 -26.14 15.63
C PRO A 260 -38.61 -25.60 14.19
N LEU A 261 -37.58 -24.81 13.86
CA LEU A 261 -37.38 -24.17 12.57
C LEU A 261 -36.80 -25.17 11.55
N LYS A 262 -37.59 -26.20 11.21
CA LYS A 262 -37.22 -27.37 10.39
C LYS A 262 -36.70 -27.08 8.97
N LYS A 263 -36.57 -25.81 8.56
CA LYS A 263 -36.01 -25.37 7.27
C LYS A 263 -34.90 -24.33 7.40
N LEU A 264 -34.42 -24.02 8.61
CA LEU A 264 -33.38 -23.04 8.84
C LEU A 264 -32.06 -23.48 8.19
N VAL A 265 -31.53 -22.65 7.29
CA VAL A 265 -30.29 -22.84 6.52
C VAL A 265 -29.21 -21.85 6.95
N THR A 266 -29.62 -20.64 7.34
CA THR A 266 -28.75 -19.53 7.74
C THR A 266 -29.17 -19.00 9.10
N LEU A 267 -28.23 -18.92 10.04
CA LEU A 267 -28.40 -18.27 11.34
C LEU A 267 -27.28 -17.24 11.55
N ASP A 268 -27.64 -15.96 11.68
CA ASP A 268 -26.74 -14.90 12.10
C ASP A 268 -27.09 -14.41 13.52
N VAL A 269 -26.10 -14.57 14.38
CA VAL A 269 -26.09 -14.24 15.82
C VAL A 269 -24.81 -13.46 16.17
N GLY A 270 -24.15 -12.86 15.18
CA GLY A 270 -22.95 -12.04 15.38
C GLY A 270 -23.22 -10.77 16.21
N ASN A 271 -22.19 -10.15 16.77
CA ASN A 271 -22.30 -8.86 17.49
C ASN A 271 -23.34 -8.88 18.64
N SER A 272 -23.45 -9.96 19.42
CA SER A 272 -24.55 -10.18 20.37
C SER A 272 -24.12 -10.48 21.81
N ASP A 273 -22.89 -10.12 22.20
CA ASP A 273 -22.24 -10.42 23.51
C ASP A 273 -22.36 -11.89 23.91
N ILE A 274 -22.40 -12.84 22.96
CA ILE A 274 -22.52 -14.26 23.29
C ILE A 274 -21.20 -14.72 23.92
N GLN A 275 -21.27 -15.15 25.17
CA GLN A 275 -20.14 -15.66 25.95
C GLN A 275 -20.09 -17.19 25.95
N ARG A 276 -21.27 -17.85 25.88
CA ARG A 276 -21.39 -19.32 25.89
C ARG A 276 -22.46 -19.80 24.93
N ILE A 277 -22.18 -20.89 24.21
CA ILE A 277 -23.12 -21.59 23.34
C ILE A 277 -23.47 -22.94 23.97
N VAL A 278 -24.77 -23.29 24.01
CA VAL A 278 -25.27 -24.63 24.31
C VAL A 278 -25.71 -25.25 22.98
N GLY A 279 -25.02 -26.31 22.56
CA GLY A 279 -25.26 -26.97 21.27
C GLY A 279 -26.46 -27.93 21.29
N ASP A 280 -27.19 -27.97 20.19
CA ASP A 280 -28.24 -28.94 19.88
C ASP A 280 -28.28 -29.14 18.35
N ILE A 281 -28.94 -30.19 17.87
CA ILE A 281 -28.90 -30.65 16.49
C ILE A 281 -29.73 -29.73 15.58
N LEU A 282 -29.07 -29.06 14.63
CA LEU A 282 -29.68 -28.24 13.57
C LEU A 282 -29.29 -28.82 12.19
N PRO A 283 -30.04 -29.80 11.67
CA PRO A 283 -29.56 -30.72 10.62
C PRO A 283 -29.44 -30.11 9.22
N LEU A 284 -30.10 -28.98 8.95
CA LEU A 284 -30.09 -28.30 7.64
C LEU A 284 -29.31 -26.96 7.64
N LEU A 285 -28.64 -26.62 8.75
CA LEU A 285 -27.90 -25.38 8.88
C LEU A 285 -26.62 -25.46 8.02
N ASN A 286 -26.53 -24.60 7.00
CA ASN A 286 -25.36 -24.50 6.11
C ASN A 286 -24.43 -23.34 6.52
N TYR A 287 -24.98 -22.25 7.06
CA TYR A 287 -24.26 -21.02 7.37
C TYR A 287 -24.53 -20.59 8.83
N LEU A 288 -23.48 -20.45 9.62
CA LEU A 288 -23.54 -19.98 11.00
C LEU A 288 -22.56 -18.83 11.22
N PHE A 289 -23.09 -17.65 11.55
CA PHE A 289 -22.33 -16.44 11.82
C PHE A 289 -22.37 -16.12 13.31
N LEU A 290 -21.23 -16.30 13.97
CA LEU A 290 -21.00 -16.08 15.41
C LEU A 290 -19.93 -15.01 15.66
N ASN A 291 -19.59 -14.23 14.64
CA ASN A 291 -18.52 -13.23 14.67
C ASN A 291 -18.83 -12.00 15.53
N ASN A 292 -17.80 -11.32 16.04
CA ASN A 292 -17.90 -10.17 16.94
C ASN A 292 -18.65 -10.50 18.25
N ASN A 293 -18.44 -11.69 18.81
CA ASN A 293 -19.02 -12.08 20.09
C ASN A 293 -17.92 -12.15 21.18
N ASN A 294 -18.27 -12.67 22.35
CA ASN A 294 -17.39 -12.77 23.50
C ASN A 294 -17.16 -14.24 23.88
N ILE A 295 -17.17 -15.15 22.88
CA ILE A 295 -17.02 -16.59 23.08
C ILE A 295 -15.61 -16.83 23.60
N GLN A 296 -15.52 -17.32 24.84
CA GLN A 296 -14.27 -17.61 25.54
C GLN A 296 -14.01 -19.12 25.58
N ASP A 297 -12.85 -19.48 26.14
CA ASP A 297 -12.35 -20.84 26.30
C ASP A 297 -12.09 -21.61 24.99
N ASP A 298 -12.63 -22.82 24.85
CA ASP A 298 -12.43 -23.71 23.71
C ASP A 298 -13.39 -23.41 22.55
N PHE A 299 -13.02 -23.91 21.37
CA PHE A 299 -13.91 -24.03 20.22
C PHE A 299 -15.26 -24.70 20.58
N MET A 300 -16.35 -24.19 20.00
CA MET A 300 -17.73 -24.57 20.32
C MET A 300 -18.03 -26.07 20.17
N GLN A 301 -18.97 -26.59 20.96
CA GLN A 301 -19.42 -27.98 20.83
C GLN A 301 -20.08 -28.22 19.46
N THR A 302 -19.52 -29.15 18.69
CA THR A 302 -20.01 -29.59 17.37
C THR A 302 -20.34 -31.07 17.30
N CYS A 303 -19.87 -31.87 18.27
CA CYS A 303 -20.20 -33.28 18.43
C CYS A 303 -21.28 -33.48 19.51
N SER A 304 -22.18 -34.45 19.29
CA SER A 304 -23.00 -35.05 20.34
C SER A 304 -22.17 -35.97 21.26
N ASN A 305 -22.79 -36.47 22.33
CA ASN A 305 -22.20 -37.52 23.19
C ASN A 305 -22.01 -38.86 22.44
N THR A 306 -22.61 -39.03 21.27
CA THR A 306 -22.47 -40.18 20.35
C THR A 306 -21.41 -39.96 19.26
N ASN A 307 -20.66 -38.84 19.32
CA ASN A 307 -19.72 -38.36 18.27
C ASN A 307 -20.39 -38.07 16.91
N GLU A 308 -21.71 -37.88 16.88
CA GLU A 308 -22.45 -37.43 15.70
C GLU A 308 -22.36 -35.91 15.57
N SER A 309 -22.43 -35.39 14.34
CA SER A 309 -22.41 -33.95 14.11
C SER A 309 -23.73 -33.30 14.54
N LEU A 310 -23.65 -32.23 15.34
CA LEU A 310 -24.80 -31.36 15.64
C LEU A 310 -25.21 -30.51 14.42
N TYR A 311 -24.28 -30.27 13.50
CA TYR A 311 -24.46 -29.40 12.33
C TYR A 311 -23.97 -30.10 11.04
N PRO A 312 -24.57 -31.25 10.66
CA PRO A 312 -24.02 -32.15 9.65
C PRO A 312 -23.92 -31.55 8.24
N MET A 313 -24.74 -30.55 7.91
CA MET A 313 -24.73 -29.84 6.62
C MET A 313 -23.91 -28.54 6.62
N LEU A 314 -23.30 -28.15 7.76
CA LEU A 314 -22.64 -26.86 7.91
C LEU A 314 -21.44 -26.73 6.97
N ARG A 315 -21.48 -25.71 6.11
CA ARG A 315 -20.44 -25.39 5.11
C ARG A 315 -19.62 -24.17 5.49
N TYR A 316 -20.23 -23.19 6.14
CA TYR A 316 -19.60 -21.94 6.53
C TYR A 316 -19.79 -21.68 8.03
N LEU A 317 -18.68 -21.45 8.73
CA LEU A 317 -18.64 -21.06 10.13
C LEU A 317 -17.67 -19.89 10.31
N SER A 318 -18.18 -18.73 10.72
CA SER A 318 -17.32 -17.62 11.19
C SER A 318 -17.48 -17.44 12.70
N LEU A 319 -16.36 -17.59 13.39
CA LEU A 319 -16.11 -17.30 14.80
C LEU A 319 -15.15 -16.11 14.94
N LYS A 320 -15.00 -15.30 13.87
CA LYS A 320 -14.09 -14.15 13.81
C LYS A 320 -14.38 -13.12 14.90
N ASN A 321 -13.35 -12.54 15.52
CA ASN A 321 -13.48 -11.56 16.60
C ASN A 321 -14.26 -12.14 17.80
N ASN A 322 -13.58 -13.05 18.50
CA ASN A 322 -13.99 -13.73 19.73
C ASN A 322 -12.73 -13.97 20.59
N ASN A 323 -12.86 -14.69 21.71
CA ASN A 323 -11.79 -14.93 22.68
C ASN A 323 -11.42 -16.42 22.82
N ILE A 324 -11.49 -17.18 21.72
CA ILE A 324 -11.18 -18.62 21.68
C ILE A 324 -9.67 -18.85 21.79
N TYR A 325 -9.21 -19.62 22.79
CA TYR A 325 -7.79 -19.91 22.99
C TYR A 325 -7.31 -21.20 22.30
N SER A 326 -8.19 -22.18 22.03
CA SER A 326 -7.82 -23.46 21.38
C SER A 326 -8.92 -24.09 20.53
N VAL A 327 -8.49 -24.92 19.57
CA VAL A 327 -9.30 -25.79 18.71
C VAL A 327 -9.05 -27.28 19.04
N ASP A 328 -8.55 -27.58 20.24
CA ASP A 328 -8.15 -28.94 20.69
C ASP A 328 -9.28 -29.96 20.82
N ARG A 329 -10.54 -29.54 20.73
CA ARG A 329 -11.70 -30.44 20.81
C ARG A 329 -11.92 -31.15 19.48
N ASN A 330 -12.41 -32.39 19.52
CA ASN A 330 -12.91 -33.08 18.32
C ASN A 330 -13.95 -32.19 17.61
N VAL A 331 -13.66 -31.77 16.37
CA VAL A 331 -14.57 -30.95 15.56
C VAL A 331 -15.34 -31.86 14.60
N CYS A 332 -16.63 -32.09 14.88
CA CYS A 332 -17.52 -32.92 14.08
C CYS A 332 -18.26 -32.09 13.02
N LEU A 333 -17.54 -31.51 12.05
CA LEU A 333 -18.13 -30.71 10.95
C LEU A 333 -17.78 -31.31 9.58
N PRO A 334 -18.45 -32.39 9.15
CA PRO A 334 -18.02 -33.22 8.01
C PRO A 334 -18.21 -32.57 6.63
N ASN A 335 -18.97 -31.47 6.54
CA ASN A 335 -19.23 -30.73 5.31
C ASN A 335 -18.68 -29.30 5.31
N LEU A 336 -17.85 -28.93 6.29
CA LEU A 336 -17.33 -27.56 6.39
C LEU A 336 -16.36 -27.26 5.24
N GLU A 337 -16.68 -26.24 4.44
CA GLU A 337 -15.89 -25.75 3.31
C GLU A 337 -15.09 -24.49 3.71
N HIS A 338 -15.60 -23.69 4.65
CA HIS A 338 -15.02 -22.43 5.09
C HIS A 338 -15.04 -22.29 6.61
N LEU A 339 -13.87 -22.04 7.21
CA LEU A 339 -13.71 -21.75 8.64
C LEU A 339 -12.96 -20.43 8.82
N ASP A 340 -13.60 -19.50 9.54
CA ASP A 340 -13.01 -18.20 9.87
C ASP A 340 -12.89 -18.03 11.38
N LEU A 341 -11.63 -17.98 11.84
CA LEU A 341 -11.21 -17.88 13.24
C LEU A 341 -10.42 -16.59 13.50
N GLY A 342 -10.35 -15.64 12.56
CA GLY A 342 -9.50 -14.45 12.70
C GLY A 342 -9.86 -13.56 13.91
N HIS A 343 -8.92 -12.75 14.40
CA HIS A 343 -9.04 -11.99 15.66
C HIS A 343 -9.54 -12.86 16.84
N ASN A 344 -8.83 -13.94 17.13
CA ASN A 344 -9.02 -14.77 18.33
C ASN A 344 -7.71 -14.91 19.10
N THR A 345 -7.79 -15.39 20.34
CA THR A 345 -6.66 -15.52 21.27
C THR A 345 -5.86 -16.83 21.10
N LEU A 346 -6.02 -17.52 19.97
CA LEU A 346 -5.27 -18.74 19.63
C LEU A 346 -3.76 -18.51 19.75
N HIS A 347 -3.08 -19.38 20.51
CA HIS A 347 -1.64 -19.30 20.77
C HIS A 347 -0.81 -20.43 20.12
N LEU A 348 -1.45 -21.56 19.81
CA LEU A 348 -0.80 -22.77 19.33
C LEU A 348 -1.64 -23.42 18.22
N LEU A 349 -0.99 -23.79 17.10
CA LEU A 349 -1.57 -24.72 16.13
C LEU A 349 -0.84 -26.07 16.22
N LYS A 350 -1.55 -27.12 16.65
CA LYS A 350 -0.99 -28.46 16.80
C LYS A 350 -0.98 -29.25 15.49
N THR A 351 -0.07 -30.21 15.44
CA THR A 351 0.08 -31.22 14.38
C THR A 351 -1.29 -31.80 13.99
N GLY A 352 -1.74 -31.57 12.75
CA GLY A 352 -2.98 -32.14 12.23
C GLY A 352 -4.29 -31.59 12.81
N GLY A 353 -4.30 -30.42 13.45
CA GLY A 353 -5.48 -29.86 14.13
C GLY A 353 -6.75 -29.69 13.27
N PHE A 354 -6.62 -29.65 11.94
CA PHE A 354 -7.75 -29.53 11.01
C PHE A 354 -8.08 -30.84 10.24
N LEU A 355 -7.43 -31.97 10.55
CA LEU A 355 -7.59 -33.25 9.82
C LEU A 355 -9.02 -33.83 9.83
N SER A 356 -9.88 -33.46 10.78
CA SER A 356 -11.28 -33.90 10.78
C SER A 356 -12.12 -33.20 9.71
N LEU A 357 -11.71 -32.02 9.26
CA LEU A 357 -12.44 -31.14 8.35
C LEU A 357 -12.17 -31.49 6.88
N ARG A 358 -12.56 -32.71 6.49
CA ARG A 358 -12.26 -33.34 5.17
C ARG A 358 -12.77 -32.62 3.93
N LYS A 359 -13.49 -31.50 4.08
CA LYS A 359 -13.97 -30.64 2.99
C LYS A 359 -13.50 -29.18 3.12
N LEU A 360 -12.67 -28.85 4.11
CA LEU A 360 -12.21 -27.47 4.34
C LEU A 360 -11.38 -26.99 3.15
N ARG A 361 -11.86 -25.96 2.47
CA ARG A 361 -11.22 -25.32 1.30
C ARG A 361 -10.55 -24.01 1.69
N LEU A 362 -11.17 -23.24 2.60
CA LEU A 362 -10.70 -21.93 3.05
C LEU A 362 -10.56 -21.90 4.59
N LEU A 363 -9.36 -21.56 5.07
CA LEU A 363 -9.08 -21.36 6.49
C LEU A 363 -8.56 -19.93 6.73
N SER A 364 -9.24 -19.18 7.61
CA SER A 364 -8.86 -17.83 8.02
C SER A 364 -8.39 -17.80 9.48
N LEU A 365 -7.14 -17.36 9.66
CA LEU A 365 -6.34 -17.33 10.89
C LEU A 365 -5.54 -16.00 10.98
N SER A 366 -6.09 -14.93 10.41
CA SER A 366 -5.50 -13.59 10.50
C SER A 366 -5.73 -12.95 11.89
N ASP A 367 -4.83 -12.06 12.29
CA ASP A 367 -4.93 -11.26 13.52
C ASP A 367 -4.99 -12.13 14.79
N LEU A 368 -4.30 -13.27 14.78
CA LEU A 368 -4.15 -14.19 15.92
C LEU A 368 -2.89 -13.87 16.74
N ARG A 369 -2.77 -14.47 17.93
CA ARG A 369 -1.60 -14.34 18.81
C ARG A 369 -0.75 -15.62 18.82
N LEU A 370 -0.51 -16.20 17.64
CA LEU A 370 0.18 -17.48 17.49
C LEU A 370 1.65 -17.37 17.88
N LYS A 371 2.09 -18.24 18.80
CA LYS A 371 3.47 -18.35 19.27
C LYS A 371 4.15 -19.63 18.80
N GLU A 372 3.37 -20.69 18.57
CA GLU A 372 3.85 -21.99 18.11
C GLU A 372 2.96 -22.52 16.97
N ILE A 373 3.59 -22.98 15.89
CA ILE A 373 2.94 -23.69 14.79
C ILE A 373 3.75 -24.95 14.51
N GLN A 374 3.16 -26.10 14.85
CA GLN A 374 3.80 -27.40 14.74
C GLN A 374 3.91 -27.89 13.27
N PRO A 375 4.78 -28.86 12.98
CA PRO A 375 4.77 -29.56 11.68
C PRO A 375 3.36 -30.09 11.37
N LEU A 376 2.97 -30.11 10.09
CA LEU A 376 1.67 -30.64 9.65
C LEU A 376 0.43 -29.96 10.28
N ALA A 377 0.56 -28.78 10.90
CA ALA A 377 -0.58 -28.08 11.51
C ALA A 377 -1.73 -27.81 10.53
N PHE A 378 -1.42 -27.61 9.24
CA PHE A 378 -2.40 -27.35 8.18
C PHE A 378 -2.82 -28.57 7.36
N ALA A 379 -2.26 -29.76 7.65
CA ALA A 379 -2.42 -30.95 6.81
C ALA A 379 -3.90 -31.26 6.50
N SER A 380 -4.25 -31.24 5.20
CA SER A 380 -5.61 -31.45 4.71
C SER A 380 -5.62 -31.66 3.19
N ASP A 381 -6.27 -32.73 2.74
CA ASP A 381 -6.44 -33.08 1.32
C ASP A 381 -7.42 -32.18 0.56
N SER A 382 -8.11 -31.26 1.25
CA SER A 382 -9.11 -30.35 0.66
C SER A 382 -8.71 -28.87 0.69
N LEU A 383 -7.67 -28.50 1.44
CA LEU A 383 -7.34 -27.10 1.70
C LEU A 383 -6.77 -26.41 0.45
N GLU A 384 -7.46 -25.38 -0.03
CA GLU A 384 -7.13 -24.63 -1.24
C GLU A 384 -6.57 -23.23 -0.93
N THR A 385 -6.96 -22.63 0.20
CA THR A 385 -6.68 -21.23 0.56
C THR A 385 -6.42 -21.06 2.06
N VAL A 386 -5.34 -20.35 2.41
CA VAL A 386 -5.01 -19.96 3.81
C VAL A 386 -4.79 -18.45 3.93
N TYR A 387 -5.52 -17.81 4.83
CA TYR A 387 -5.28 -16.43 5.27
C TYR A 387 -4.67 -16.43 6.68
N MET A 388 -3.48 -15.86 6.84
CA MET A 388 -2.77 -15.79 8.11
C MET A 388 -2.03 -14.44 8.20
N SER A 389 -2.76 -13.34 8.04
CA SER A 389 -2.18 -11.99 8.05
C SER A 389 -2.13 -11.40 9.47
N SER A 390 -1.25 -10.44 9.73
CA SER A 390 -1.28 -9.58 10.95
C SER A 390 -1.15 -10.31 12.29
N SER A 391 -0.66 -11.55 12.32
CA SER A 391 -0.56 -12.37 13.54
C SER A 391 0.78 -12.21 14.30
N ASP A 392 1.59 -11.20 13.91
CA ASP A 392 2.96 -10.89 14.36
C ASP A 392 3.90 -12.11 14.46
N ILE A 393 3.70 -13.10 13.59
CA ILE A 393 4.44 -14.36 13.62
C ILE A 393 5.88 -14.11 13.15
N ASP A 394 6.85 -14.47 13.98
CA ASP A 394 8.25 -14.52 13.57
C ASP A 394 8.56 -15.86 12.88
N PHE A 395 8.54 -15.86 11.54
CA PHE A 395 8.84 -17.03 10.73
C PHE A 395 10.31 -17.47 10.83
N SER A 396 11.21 -16.68 11.42
CA SER A 396 12.58 -17.14 11.71
C SER A 396 12.62 -18.08 12.94
N SER A 397 11.72 -17.90 13.93
CA SER A 397 11.66 -18.68 15.17
C SER A 397 11.45 -20.19 14.96
N ASP A 398 12.18 -21.03 15.71
CA ASP A 398 12.04 -22.50 15.67
C ASP A 398 10.67 -23.00 16.15
N SER A 399 9.94 -22.21 16.94
CA SER A 399 8.54 -22.48 17.32
C SER A 399 7.58 -22.42 16.11
N ILE A 400 8.01 -21.86 14.99
CA ILE A 400 7.26 -21.75 13.74
C ILE A 400 7.87 -22.72 12.72
N SER A 401 7.28 -23.91 12.60
CA SER A 401 7.79 -24.97 11.74
C SER A 401 7.60 -24.63 10.26
N ALA A 402 8.69 -24.71 9.47
CA ALA A 402 8.60 -24.64 8.02
C ALA A 402 7.73 -25.77 7.42
N GLN A 403 7.58 -26.89 8.15
CA GLN A 403 6.80 -28.05 7.72
C GLN A 403 5.30 -27.93 8.03
N MET A 404 4.81 -26.75 8.44
CA MET A 404 3.40 -26.52 8.80
C MET A 404 2.43 -26.85 7.65
N PHE A 405 2.82 -26.59 6.39
CA PHE A 405 2.02 -26.80 5.17
C PHE A 405 2.30 -28.14 4.47
N HIS A 406 3.09 -29.05 5.06
CA HIS A 406 3.22 -30.40 4.53
C HIS A 406 1.86 -31.11 4.51
N HIS A 407 1.61 -31.94 3.48
CA HIS A 407 0.32 -32.57 3.20
C HIS A 407 -0.85 -31.59 2.96
N CYS A 408 -0.59 -30.50 2.24
CA CYS A 408 -1.62 -29.58 1.71
C CYS A 408 -1.62 -29.59 0.17
N PRO A 409 -1.97 -30.71 -0.50
CA PRO A 409 -1.70 -30.92 -1.93
C PRO A 409 -2.47 -29.98 -2.89
N LYS A 410 -3.58 -29.39 -2.44
CA LYS A 410 -4.42 -28.45 -3.22
C LYS A 410 -4.18 -26.98 -2.90
N LEU A 411 -3.30 -26.66 -1.95
CA LEU A 411 -3.12 -25.30 -1.46
C LEU A 411 -2.51 -24.43 -2.57
N SER A 412 -3.32 -23.50 -3.06
CA SER A 412 -3.04 -22.70 -4.26
C SER A 412 -2.85 -21.21 -3.98
N PHE A 413 -3.43 -20.72 -2.88
CA PHE A 413 -3.45 -19.32 -2.49
C PHE A 413 -3.09 -19.14 -1.00
N ILE A 414 -2.06 -18.35 -0.71
CA ILE A 414 -1.61 -18.09 0.67
C ILE A 414 -1.39 -16.59 0.88
N ILE A 415 -1.94 -16.03 1.96
CA ILE A 415 -1.62 -14.68 2.45
C ILE A 415 -0.95 -14.74 3.83
N LEU A 416 0.31 -14.32 3.90
CA LEU A 416 1.10 -14.19 5.14
C LEU A 416 1.41 -12.73 5.49
N ASN A 417 0.68 -11.76 4.94
CA ASN A 417 0.96 -10.33 5.10
C ASN A 417 1.10 -9.88 6.57
N ASN A 418 1.85 -8.82 6.85
CA ASN A 418 1.93 -8.17 8.17
C ASN A 418 2.47 -9.07 9.33
N ASN A 419 3.18 -10.15 9.01
CA ASN A 419 4.00 -10.93 9.97
C ASN A 419 5.48 -10.49 9.92
N ASN A 420 6.41 -11.29 10.47
CA ASN A 420 7.85 -11.00 10.45
C ASN A 420 8.66 -12.08 9.72
N PHE A 421 9.36 -11.69 8.66
CA PHE A 421 10.34 -12.50 7.93
C PHE A 421 11.76 -11.90 7.97
N SER A 422 12.04 -10.87 8.79
CA SER A 422 13.28 -10.07 8.67
C SER A 422 14.58 -10.87 8.77
N ASN A 423 14.54 -12.02 9.44
CA ASN A 423 15.68 -12.90 9.73
C ASN A 423 15.50 -14.32 9.14
N VAL A 424 14.55 -14.53 8.22
CA VAL A 424 14.30 -15.86 7.61
C VAL A 424 15.41 -16.21 6.62
N THR A 425 15.96 -17.42 6.73
CA THR A 425 17.00 -17.93 5.82
C THR A 425 16.40 -18.52 4.55
N ASP A 426 17.15 -18.49 3.44
CA ASP A 426 16.73 -19.09 2.17
C ASP A 426 16.33 -20.57 2.32
N ALA A 427 17.04 -21.32 3.16
CA ALA A 427 16.71 -22.73 3.45
C ALA A 427 15.33 -22.87 4.11
N LYS A 428 15.01 -22.06 5.11
CA LYS A 428 13.70 -22.10 5.80
C LYS A 428 12.58 -21.58 4.90
N PHE A 429 12.85 -20.57 4.07
CA PHE A 429 11.92 -20.09 3.06
C PHE A 429 11.62 -21.15 1.99
N GLN A 430 12.65 -21.81 1.46
CA GLN A 430 12.49 -22.92 0.50
C GLN A 430 11.70 -24.07 1.12
N GLU A 431 12.02 -24.49 2.35
CA GLU A 431 11.27 -25.56 3.03
C GLU A 431 9.79 -25.21 3.23
N LEU A 432 9.48 -23.97 3.62
CA LEU A 432 8.11 -23.48 3.85
C LEU A 432 7.20 -23.61 2.62
N PHE A 433 7.75 -23.50 1.41
CA PHE A 433 6.96 -23.56 0.17
C PHE A 433 7.25 -24.78 -0.74
N HIS A 434 8.27 -25.59 -0.42
CA HIS A 434 8.76 -26.71 -1.24
C HIS A 434 7.67 -27.73 -1.64
N ARG A 435 6.72 -28.04 -0.75
CA ARG A 435 5.76 -29.17 -0.93
C ARG A 435 4.35 -28.78 -1.36
N MET A 436 4.18 -27.63 -2.01
CA MET A 436 2.87 -27.18 -2.51
C MET A 436 2.84 -27.07 -4.05
N PRO A 437 2.55 -28.19 -4.76
CA PRO A 437 2.64 -28.23 -6.23
C PRO A 437 1.54 -27.42 -6.94
N MET A 438 0.48 -27.04 -6.23
CA MET A 438 -0.62 -26.22 -6.75
C MET A 438 -0.49 -24.73 -6.38
N LEU A 439 0.57 -24.31 -5.70
CA LEU A 439 0.75 -22.93 -5.24
C LEU A 439 0.94 -21.96 -6.41
N THR A 440 -0.12 -21.22 -6.75
CA THR A 440 -0.11 -20.20 -7.81
C THR A 440 0.08 -18.79 -7.29
N THR A 441 -0.37 -18.49 -6.07
CA THR A 441 -0.51 -17.11 -5.60
C THR A 441 -0.01 -16.95 -4.17
N VAL A 442 0.99 -16.08 -3.97
CA VAL A 442 1.65 -15.88 -2.67
C VAL A 442 1.70 -14.39 -2.33
N TYR A 443 1.11 -14.04 -1.19
CA TYR A 443 1.11 -12.68 -0.65
C TYR A 443 2.02 -12.60 0.59
N LEU A 444 3.06 -11.76 0.46
CA LEU A 444 4.21 -11.63 1.34
C LEU A 444 4.47 -10.14 1.68
N GLY A 445 3.42 -9.32 1.75
CA GLY A 445 3.51 -7.87 1.98
C GLY A 445 3.66 -7.49 3.46
N TYR A 446 4.24 -6.31 3.74
CA TYR A 446 4.51 -5.83 5.11
C TYR A 446 5.33 -6.79 6.00
N LEU A 447 6.10 -7.71 5.40
CA LEU A 447 6.82 -8.79 6.10
C LEU A 447 8.19 -8.39 6.69
N LYS A 448 8.57 -7.11 6.61
CA LYS A 448 9.88 -6.58 7.08
C LYS A 448 11.09 -7.22 6.34
N ILE A 449 10.88 -7.83 5.17
CA ILE A 449 11.94 -8.44 4.33
C ILE A 449 12.90 -7.34 3.85
N LYS A 450 14.21 -7.56 3.98
CA LYS A 450 15.27 -6.62 3.55
C LYS A 450 16.11 -7.13 2.38
N THR A 451 16.47 -8.41 2.42
CA THR A 451 17.40 -9.05 1.49
C THR A 451 16.71 -10.21 0.79
N ILE A 452 16.84 -10.26 -0.53
CA ILE A 452 16.46 -11.41 -1.36
C ILE A 452 17.75 -11.89 -2.04
N THR A 453 17.97 -13.19 -2.10
CA THR A 453 19.10 -13.82 -2.80
C THR A 453 18.63 -14.49 -4.09
N SER A 454 19.56 -14.88 -4.96
CA SER A 454 19.25 -15.73 -6.12
C SER A 454 18.77 -17.13 -5.76
N ALA A 455 18.81 -17.52 -4.48
CA ALA A 455 18.29 -18.79 -3.97
C ALA A 455 16.90 -18.67 -3.31
N THR A 456 16.45 -17.48 -2.88
CA THR A 456 15.21 -17.33 -2.08
C THR A 456 13.99 -17.97 -2.74
N PHE A 457 13.75 -17.71 -4.02
CA PHE A 457 12.57 -18.22 -4.75
C PHE A 457 12.78 -19.58 -5.44
N LYS A 458 13.86 -20.31 -5.12
CA LYS A 458 14.17 -21.60 -5.74
C LYS A 458 13.10 -22.65 -5.39
N GLY A 459 12.48 -23.25 -6.41
CA GLY A 459 11.42 -24.26 -6.26
C GLY A 459 10.00 -23.73 -6.43
N LEU A 460 9.78 -22.41 -6.43
CA LEU A 460 8.48 -21.77 -6.66
C LEU A 460 8.07 -21.70 -8.14
N SER A 461 8.49 -22.65 -8.97
CA SER A 461 8.28 -22.65 -10.44
C SER A 461 6.80 -22.58 -10.87
N HIS A 462 5.88 -23.00 -10.00
CA HIS A 462 4.44 -23.02 -10.23
C HIS A 462 3.75 -21.67 -10.03
N VAL A 463 4.38 -20.74 -9.31
CA VAL A 463 3.80 -19.45 -8.91
C VAL A 463 3.57 -18.56 -10.13
N LYS A 464 2.33 -18.05 -10.23
CA LYS A 464 1.86 -17.08 -11.22
C LYS A 464 1.85 -15.65 -10.68
N GLU A 465 1.57 -15.50 -9.39
CA GLU A 465 1.42 -14.22 -8.71
C GLU A 465 2.24 -14.15 -7.42
N LEU A 466 3.14 -13.18 -7.34
CA LEU A 466 4.02 -12.93 -6.20
C LEU A 466 3.90 -11.46 -5.74
N ASN A 467 3.39 -11.25 -4.52
CA ASN A 467 3.19 -9.91 -3.95
C ASN A 467 4.16 -9.68 -2.77
N LEU A 468 5.18 -8.84 -2.98
CA LEU A 468 6.24 -8.47 -2.02
C LEU A 468 6.16 -6.99 -1.61
N TYR A 469 5.02 -6.36 -1.80
CA TYR A 469 4.78 -4.93 -1.56
C TYR A 469 4.99 -4.50 -0.09
N SER A 470 5.31 -3.23 0.12
CA SER A 470 5.51 -2.62 1.44
C SER A 470 6.50 -3.35 2.36
N ASN A 471 7.55 -3.94 1.77
CA ASN A 471 8.68 -4.49 2.51
C ASN A 471 9.83 -3.45 2.61
N ALA A 472 11.00 -3.89 3.06
CA ALA A 472 12.20 -3.07 3.17
C ALA A 472 13.29 -3.53 2.19
N ILE A 473 12.91 -4.08 1.02
CA ILE A 473 13.85 -4.62 0.02
C ILE A 473 14.64 -3.46 -0.59
N GLU A 474 15.95 -3.44 -0.38
CA GLU A 474 16.85 -2.37 -0.82
C GLU A 474 17.49 -2.65 -2.20
N ASP A 475 17.82 -3.92 -2.49
CA ASP A 475 18.43 -4.37 -3.75
C ASP A 475 17.84 -5.70 -4.24
N LEU A 476 17.98 -5.99 -5.54
CA LEU A 476 17.58 -7.25 -6.18
C LEU A 476 18.73 -7.89 -6.99
N PRO A 477 19.05 -9.18 -6.76
CA PRO A 477 20.04 -9.93 -7.53
C PRO A 477 19.69 -10.09 -9.02
N ASP A 478 20.68 -10.50 -9.81
CA ASP A 478 20.50 -10.79 -11.23
C ASP A 478 19.75 -12.11 -11.45
N GLY A 479 18.83 -12.12 -12.41
CA GLY A 479 17.98 -13.28 -12.74
C GLY A 479 17.10 -13.80 -11.60
N VAL A 480 16.88 -13.03 -10.54
CA VAL A 480 16.25 -13.49 -9.28
C VAL A 480 14.84 -14.09 -9.45
N PHE A 481 14.12 -13.68 -10.51
CA PHE A 481 12.78 -14.19 -10.85
C PHE A 481 12.78 -15.21 -12.00
N ASP A 482 13.93 -15.57 -12.59
CA ASP A 482 13.97 -16.36 -13.82
C ASP A 482 13.46 -17.80 -13.63
N LEU A 483 13.73 -18.37 -12.45
CA LEU A 483 13.24 -19.68 -12.00
C LEU A 483 11.72 -19.74 -11.76
N LEU A 484 11.05 -18.59 -11.63
CA LEU A 484 9.59 -18.49 -11.48
C LEU A 484 8.93 -18.59 -12.86
N VAL A 485 9.01 -19.78 -13.46
CA VAL A 485 8.72 -19.95 -14.90
C VAL A 485 7.30 -19.61 -15.33
N ASN A 486 6.34 -19.64 -14.39
CA ASN A 486 4.93 -19.31 -14.62
C ASN A 486 4.55 -17.87 -14.20
N LEU A 487 5.48 -17.05 -13.73
CA LEU A 487 5.18 -15.74 -13.12
C LEU A 487 4.64 -14.73 -14.16
N THR A 488 3.43 -14.24 -13.93
CA THR A 488 2.76 -13.22 -14.76
C THR A 488 2.41 -11.95 -13.99
N ILE A 489 2.27 -12.03 -12.66
CA ILE A 489 1.92 -10.90 -11.78
C ILE A 489 3.01 -10.76 -10.71
N LEU A 490 3.63 -9.59 -10.63
CA LEU A 490 4.65 -9.27 -9.61
C LEU A 490 4.38 -7.89 -9.00
N ARG A 491 4.33 -7.80 -7.67
CA ARG A 491 4.30 -6.53 -6.95
C ARG A 491 5.49 -6.37 -6.01
N LEU A 492 6.17 -5.24 -6.13
CA LEU A 492 7.34 -4.82 -5.37
C LEU A 492 7.20 -3.33 -4.96
N ASP A 493 5.99 -2.78 -5.02
CA ASP A 493 5.74 -1.38 -4.68
C ASP A 493 5.93 -1.08 -3.19
N HIS A 494 6.19 0.18 -2.85
CA HIS A 494 6.46 0.65 -1.48
C HIS A 494 7.66 -0.04 -0.80
N ASN A 495 8.66 -0.47 -1.58
CA ASN A 495 9.94 -0.98 -1.09
C ASN A 495 11.01 0.13 -1.05
N ARG A 496 12.29 -0.26 -0.95
CA ARG A 496 13.45 0.64 -0.86
C ARG A 496 14.37 0.56 -2.08
N LEU A 497 13.87 0.03 -3.20
CA LEU A 497 14.66 -0.21 -4.42
C LEU A 497 15.19 1.13 -4.96
N SER A 498 16.49 1.32 -4.86
CA SER A 498 17.16 2.55 -5.31
C SER A 498 17.50 2.54 -6.80
N GLU A 499 17.74 1.35 -7.36
CA GLU A 499 18.03 1.09 -8.76
C GLU A 499 17.40 -0.24 -9.16
N ILE A 500 16.95 -0.36 -10.43
CA ILE A 500 16.71 -1.66 -11.06
C ILE A 500 17.79 -1.81 -12.14
N ARG A 501 18.41 -2.99 -12.25
CA ARG A 501 19.44 -3.29 -13.27
C ARG A 501 18.83 -4.13 -14.39
N GLU A 502 19.30 -3.98 -15.63
CA GLU A 502 18.73 -4.74 -16.75
C GLU A 502 18.88 -6.27 -16.56
N THR A 503 19.94 -6.68 -15.86
CA THR A 503 20.22 -8.06 -15.48
C THR A 503 19.35 -8.59 -14.32
N THR A 504 18.66 -7.73 -13.56
CA THR A 504 17.63 -8.13 -12.57
C THR A 504 16.40 -8.72 -13.27
N PHE A 505 16.00 -8.13 -14.41
CA PHE A 505 14.84 -8.54 -15.19
C PHE A 505 15.29 -9.04 -16.57
N SER A 506 15.62 -10.33 -16.66
CA SER A 506 15.98 -10.99 -17.92
C SER A 506 14.89 -10.81 -19.00
N VAL A 507 15.27 -10.94 -20.27
CA VAL A 507 14.35 -10.78 -21.41
C VAL A 507 13.16 -11.74 -21.31
N SER A 508 13.39 -12.99 -20.90
CA SER A 508 12.32 -13.98 -20.67
C SER A 508 11.40 -13.59 -19.51
N THR A 509 11.94 -13.12 -18.38
CA THR A 509 11.12 -12.64 -17.27
C THR A 509 10.30 -11.39 -17.66
N ARG A 510 10.88 -10.43 -18.39
CA ARG A 510 10.15 -9.26 -18.92
C ARG A 510 9.00 -9.67 -19.84
N GLN A 511 9.22 -10.62 -20.73
CA GLN A 511 8.21 -11.10 -21.68
C GLN A 511 7.05 -11.88 -21.01
N ARG A 512 7.31 -12.60 -19.91
CA ARG A 512 6.26 -13.35 -19.17
C ARG A 512 5.37 -12.45 -18.31
N LEU A 513 5.92 -11.40 -17.71
CA LEU A 513 5.17 -10.51 -16.83
C LEU A 513 4.09 -9.75 -17.61
N HIS A 514 2.85 -9.88 -17.15
CA HIS A 514 1.67 -9.17 -17.66
C HIS A 514 1.32 -7.95 -16.80
N LEU A 515 1.57 -8.04 -15.48
CA LEU A 515 1.35 -6.96 -14.51
C LEU A 515 2.58 -6.86 -13.60
N LEU A 516 3.16 -5.67 -13.55
CA LEU A 516 4.29 -5.33 -12.69
C LEU A 516 3.96 -4.05 -11.91
N ASP A 517 3.93 -4.13 -10.59
CA ASP A 517 3.89 -2.92 -9.75
C ASP A 517 5.26 -2.72 -9.09
N LEU A 518 5.91 -1.62 -9.46
CA LEU A 518 7.20 -1.18 -8.92
C LEU A 518 7.11 0.24 -8.32
N SER A 519 5.89 0.77 -8.18
CA SER A 519 5.65 2.15 -7.75
C SER A 519 6.12 2.44 -6.30
N ASN A 520 6.27 3.72 -5.97
CA ASN A 520 6.61 4.20 -4.62
C ASN A 520 7.93 3.62 -4.06
N ASN A 521 8.91 3.36 -4.95
CA ASN A 521 10.29 3.03 -4.62
C ASN A 521 11.20 4.28 -4.77
N PRO A 522 12.26 4.44 -3.96
CA PRO A 522 13.11 5.63 -3.93
C PRO A 522 14.18 5.64 -5.03
N TYR A 523 13.76 5.73 -6.30
CA TYR A 523 14.66 5.63 -7.44
C TYR A 523 15.70 6.75 -7.55
N LEU A 524 16.98 6.36 -7.61
CA LEU A 524 18.10 7.27 -7.87
C LEU A 524 18.16 7.63 -9.36
N CYS A 525 17.56 8.76 -9.71
CA CYS A 525 17.57 9.33 -11.06
C CYS A 525 18.98 9.81 -11.45
N THR A 526 19.77 8.85 -11.90
CA THR A 526 21.13 8.95 -12.42
C THR A 526 21.18 8.33 -13.83
N CYS A 527 22.37 8.19 -14.42
CA CYS A 527 22.51 7.50 -15.71
C CYS A 527 22.02 6.05 -15.68
N ASN A 528 22.15 5.35 -14.55
CA ASN A 528 21.76 3.95 -14.44
C ASN A 528 20.24 3.75 -14.62
N VAL A 529 19.42 4.76 -14.33
CA VAL A 529 17.95 4.67 -14.50
C VAL A 529 17.51 4.74 -15.97
N GLN A 530 18.39 5.10 -16.92
CA GLN A 530 18.02 5.30 -18.33
C GLN A 530 17.33 4.07 -18.95
N TRP A 531 17.84 2.86 -18.72
CA TRP A 531 17.26 1.64 -19.29
C TRP A 531 15.88 1.33 -18.67
N PHE A 532 15.74 1.47 -17.35
CA PHE A 532 14.48 1.22 -16.64
C PHE A 532 13.41 2.22 -17.05
N ARG A 533 13.79 3.49 -17.23
CA ARG A 533 12.94 4.53 -17.79
C ARG A 533 12.44 4.18 -19.20
N SER A 534 13.33 3.73 -20.10
CA SER A 534 12.91 3.34 -21.45
C SER A 534 11.92 2.17 -21.39
N TRP A 535 12.23 1.12 -20.63
CA TRP A 535 11.36 -0.03 -20.44
C TRP A 535 9.98 0.35 -19.86
N LEU A 536 9.95 1.26 -18.88
CA LEU A 536 8.73 1.81 -18.26
C LEU A 536 7.85 2.58 -19.27
N MET A 537 8.45 3.26 -20.24
CA MET A 537 7.75 4.01 -21.28
C MET A 537 7.26 3.09 -22.41
N ASP A 538 8.11 2.16 -22.86
CA ASP A 538 7.83 1.22 -23.96
C ASP A 538 6.70 0.24 -23.58
N GLU A 539 6.75 -0.32 -22.37
CA GLU A 539 5.76 -1.30 -21.88
C GLU A 539 4.75 -0.71 -20.87
N ARG A 540 4.46 0.60 -20.93
CA ARG A 540 3.62 1.36 -19.98
C ARG A 540 2.31 0.70 -19.48
N GLN A 541 1.67 -0.18 -20.27
CA GLN A 541 0.45 -0.89 -19.88
C GLN A 541 0.69 -2.03 -18.87
N LYS A 542 1.93 -2.52 -18.76
CA LYS A 542 2.38 -3.53 -17.80
C LYS A 542 2.57 -2.93 -16.40
N PHE A 543 2.82 -1.62 -16.31
CA PHE A 543 3.23 -0.94 -15.09
C PHE A 543 2.05 -0.29 -14.36
N VAL A 544 1.70 -0.86 -13.21
CA VAL A 544 0.61 -0.34 -12.37
C VAL A 544 1.00 1.02 -11.78
N LYS A 545 0.02 1.93 -11.66
CA LYS A 545 0.17 3.33 -11.19
C LYS A 545 1.08 4.21 -12.08
N PHE A 546 1.36 3.84 -13.34
CA PHE A 546 2.11 4.70 -14.26
C PHE A 546 1.29 5.94 -14.70
N PRO A 547 1.89 7.15 -14.79
CA PRO A 547 3.26 7.52 -14.37
C PRO A 547 3.35 7.90 -12.88
N THR A 548 2.22 8.18 -12.22
CA THR A 548 2.16 8.87 -10.92
C THR A 548 2.90 8.18 -9.78
N GLY A 549 3.06 6.85 -9.84
CA GLY A 549 3.80 6.05 -8.86
C GLY A 549 5.31 5.95 -9.09
N TYR A 550 5.87 6.49 -10.18
CA TYR A 550 7.29 6.32 -10.54
C TYR A 550 8.01 7.66 -10.46
N VAL A 551 8.65 7.91 -9.32
CA VAL A 551 9.19 9.22 -8.92
C VAL A 551 10.67 9.10 -8.54
N CYS A 552 11.47 10.10 -8.92
CA CYS A 552 12.86 10.22 -8.46
C CYS A 552 12.92 10.49 -6.96
N ALA A 553 13.80 9.79 -6.24
CA ALA A 553 14.09 10.10 -4.84
C ALA A 553 14.58 11.56 -4.68
N PRO A 554 14.13 12.29 -3.66
CA PRO A 554 14.70 13.60 -3.35
C PRO A 554 16.17 13.44 -2.94
N PHE A 555 17.02 14.37 -3.39
CA PHE A 555 18.46 14.35 -3.10
C PHE A 555 18.73 14.48 -1.58
N SER A 556 18.92 13.36 -0.90
CA SER A 556 19.33 13.34 0.50
C SER A 556 20.74 13.90 0.65
N SER A 557 20.93 14.87 1.54
CA SER A 557 22.22 15.47 1.87
C SER A 557 23.19 14.54 2.61
N SER A 558 22.83 13.27 2.81
CA SER A 558 23.62 12.24 3.52
C SER A 558 24.28 11.18 2.63
N SER A 559 24.02 11.17 1.31
CA SER A 559 24.73 10.27 0.40
C SER A 559 26.21 10.66 0.30
N LYS A 560 27.12 9.68 0.40
CA LYS A 560 28.57 9.92 0.42
C LYS A 560 28.99 10.66 -0.86
N GLN A 561 29.72 11.77 -0.69
CA GLN A 561 30.16 12.62 -1.81
C GLN A 561 31.02 11.83 -2.82
N VAL A 562 30.50 11.66 -4.03
CA VAL A 562 31.28 11.29 -5.22
C VAL A 562 31.33 12.51 -6.13
N GLY A 563 32.51 13.11 -6.27
CA GLY A 563 32.76 14.26 -7.15
C GLY A 563 32.41 15.62 -6.55
N LYS A 564 33.43 16.46 -6.33
CA LYS A 564 33.25 17.90 -6.09
C LYS A 564 33.05 18.65 -7.40
N THR A 565 31.80 18.91 -7.77
CA THR A 565 31.43 20.00 -8.70
C THR A 565 30.40 20.90 -8.03
N THR A 566 30.89 21.82 -7.22
CA THR A 566 30.08 22.79 -6.48
C THR A 566 29.48 23.81 -7.45
N ILE A 567 28.26 23.57 -7.93
CA ILE A 567 27.42 24.64 -8.48
C ILE A 567 26.88 25.43 -7.29
N MET A 568 27.35 26.66 -7.10
CA MET A 568 26.90 27.54 -6.02
C MET A 568 25.48 28.04 -6.31
N ALA A 569 24.52 27.59 -5.51
CA ALA A 569 23.25 28.32 -5.33
C ALA A 569 23.46 29.32 -4.19
N ASP A 570 23.80 30.56 -4.52
CA ASP A 570 23.86 31.63 -3.50
C ASP A 570 22.43 32.05 -3.13
N VAL A 571 22.15 32.14 -1.83
CA VAL A 571 20.83 32.42 -1.27
C VAL A 571 20.95 33.56 -0.26
N ARG A 572 20.94 34.79 -0.79
CA ARG A 572 20.78 36.04 -0.04
C ARG A 572 20.22 37.16 -0.93
N GLU A 573 19.64 38.15 -0.28
CA GLU A 573 19.22 39.46 -0.83
C GLU A 573 18.08 39.50 -1.88
N ALA A 574 17.10 38.61 -1.78
CA ALA A 574 15.76 38.86 -2.35
C ALA A 574 14.83 39.55 -1.32
N GLY A 575 15.14 40.77 -0.88
CA GLY A 575 14.46 41.34 0.30
C GLY A 575 14.67 42.81 0.66
N LYS A 576 14.56 43.76 -0.28
CA LYS A 576 14.27 45.18 0.02
C LYS A 576 13.84 46.00 -1.21
N TYR A 577 12.95 46.95 -0.94
CA TYR A 577 12.50 48.08 -1.78
C TYR A 577 11.90 47.83 -3.16
N ASN A 578 10.63 48.20 -3.27
CA ASN A 578 10.02 48.78 -4.46
C ASN A 578 9.59 50.23 -4.13
N ASN A 579 9.23 51.02 -5.16
CA ASN A 579 8.69 52.40 -5.09
C ASN A 579 9.69 53.56 -4.80
N LYS A 580 10.19 54.19 -5.86
CA LYS A 580 9.78 55.57 -6.24
C LYS A 580 10.21 55.92 -7.68
N LEU A 581 9.70 57.04 -8.20
CA LEU A 581 9.70 57.42 -9.62
C LEU A 581 10.57 58.68 -9.90
N SER A 582 10.84 58.92 -11.19
CA SER A 582 11.14 60.20 -11.87
C SER A 582 12.36 61.04 -11.48
N ASP A 583 13.29 61.27 -12.43
CA ASP A 583 13.40 62.57 -13.14
C ASP A 583 14.28 62.52 -14.42
N PHE A 584 14.31 63.62 -15.19
CA PHE A 584 14.83 63.84 -16.57
C PHE A 584 16.10 64.78 -16.60
N PRO A 585 16.69 65.27 -17.74
CA PRO A 585 16.82 64.79 -19.14
C PRO A 585 18.25 64.96 -19.83
N GLN A 586 18.45 64.22 -20.95
CA GLN A 586 19.22 64.51 -22.21
C GLN A 586 20.48 65.44 -22.32
N ARG A 587 21.47 65.02 -23.16
CA ARG A 587 21.99 65.74 -24.38
C ARG A 587 22.94 64.90 -25.28
N LYS A 588 23.27 65.41 -26.49
CA LYS A 588 24.19 64.87 -27.57
C LYS A 588 25.16 66.01 -28.04
N PRO A 589 25.94 66.01 -29.17
CA PRO A 589 26.37 64.94 -30.14
C PRO A 589 27.86 64.99 -30.69
N GLN A 590 28.37 63.87 -31.26
CA GLN A 590 29.27 63.68 -32.45
C GLN A 590 30.57 64.53 -32.68
N PRO A 591 31.43 64.26 -33.72
CA PRO A 591 31.64 63.08 -34.62
C PRO A 591 33.05 62.43 -34.40
N ILE A 592 33.93 61.88 -35.28
CA ILE A 592 34.06 61.64 -36.75
C ILE A 592 34.97 60.39 -37.04
N SER A 593 34.83 59.76 -38.23
CA SER A 593 35.84 58.98 -39.02
C SER A 593 36.12 57.48 -38.78
N ARG A 594 36.52 56.84 -39.90
CA ARG A 594 36.85 55.42 -40.20
C ARG A 594 38.20 54.99 -39.53
N HIS A 595 38.58 53.72 -39.38
CA HIS A 595 38.58 52.64 -40.40
C HIS A 595 38.82 51.20 -39.80
N PHE A 596 38.17 50.20 -40.41
CA PHE A 596 38.49 48.74 -40.48
C PHE A 596 38.77 47.81 -39.25
N GLN A 597 38.11 46.63 -39.33
CA GLN A 597 38.58 45.26 -39.00
C GLN A 597 38.38 44.60 -37.61
N ASN A 598 37.40 43.66 -37.60
CA ASN A 598 37.31 42.36 -36.91
C ASN A 598 37.29 42.20 -35.36
N VAL A 599 36.59 41.13 -34.95
CA VAL A 599 36.62 40.38 -33.66
C VAL A 599 35.63 40.80 -32.54
N PHE A 600 34.75 39.84 -32.19
CA PHE A 600 33.90 39.68 -30.98
C PHE A 600 32.73 40.65 -30.65
N HIS A 601 31.85 40.12 -29.78
CA HIS A 601 30.70 40.69 -29.02
C HIS A 601 29.32 40.99 -29.67
N GLN A 602 28.37 40.13 -29.26
CA GLN A 602 27.03 40.39 -28.68
C GLN A 602 25.94 41.27 -29.37
N GLN A 603 24.81 40.58 -29.60
CA GLN A 603 23.42 40.90 -29.20
C GLN A 603 22.69 42.17 -29.69
N HIS A 604 21.58 41.88 -30.39
CA HIS A 604 20.25 42.52 -30.34
C HIS A 604 20.09 44.05 -30.40
N GLN A 605 19.24 44.48 -31.34
CA GLN A 605 17.91 44.97 -30.93
C GLN A 605 16.81 44.76 -31.98
N GLN A 606 15.57 44.77 -31.48
CA GLN A 606 14.27 44.64 -32.14
C GLN A 606 13.80 46.06 -32.61
N PRO A 607 12.58 46.34 -33.18
CA PRO A 607 11.27 45.79 -32.77
C PRO A 607 10.16 45.65 -33.85
N VAL A 608 8.97 45.19 -33.38
CA VAL A 608 7.61 45.21 -33.98
C VAL A 608 7.39 44.51 -35.35
N ASP A 609 6.20 43.96 -35.66
CA ASP A 609 4.90 44.02 -34.97
C ASP A 609 4.06 42.71 -35.08
N SER A 610 2.90 42.70 -34.42
CA SER A 610 1.71 41.84 -34.65
C SER A 610 1.85 40.30 -34.64
N ALA A 611 1.51 39.73 -33.47
CA ALA A 611 0.38 38.81 -33.25
C ALA A 611 0.17 37.48 -34.04
N HIS A 612 -0.26 36.48 -33.26
CA HIS A 612 -1.05 35.27 -33.59
C HIS A 612 -0.40 34.00 -34.19
N ASN A 613 -0.52 32.96 -33.35
CA ASN A 613 -0.90 31.58 -33.65
C ASN A 613 0.13 30.52 -34.10
N GLU A 614 -0.26 29.31 -33.68
CA GLU A 614 0.07 27.97 -34.17
C GLU A 614 1.41 27.31 -33.83
N THR A 615 1.26 26.01 -33.55
CA THR A 615 2.29 25.06 -33.13
C THR A 615 3.11 24.56 -34.31
N SER A 616 4.43 24.50 -34.16
CA SER A 616 5.24 23.61 -34.99
C SER A 616 6.44 23.06 -34.21
N VAL A 617 6.87 21.84 -34.58
CA VAL A 617 7.93 21.10 -33.88
C VAL A 617 9.27 21.31 -34.58
N SER A 618 10.28 21.84 -33.88
CA SER A 618 11.68 21.67 -34.31
C SER A 618 12.71 21.71 -33.19
N LYS A 619 13.46 20.61 -33.07
CA LYS A 619 14.84 20.44 -32.59
C LYS A 619 15.57 21.69 -32.04
N SER A 620 16.01 21.63 -30.78
CA SER A 620 17.43 21.36 -30.41
C SER A 620 17.91 22.05 -29.12
N ARG A 621 19.02 21.50 -28.58
CA ARG A 621 19.86 21.95 -27.45
C ARG A 621 19.32 21.64 -26.05
N GLY A 622 20.09 20.83 -25.33
CA GLY A 622 19.74 20.34 -24.00
C GLY A 622 19.98 21.39 -22.93
N HIS A 623 18.90 21.87 -22.34
CA HIS A 623 18.93 22.46 -21.00
C HIS A 623 18.58 21.36 -20.01
N VAL A 624 19.49 21.08 -19.07
CA VAL A 624 19.20 20.19 -17.94
C VAL A 624 18.21 20.93 -17.04
N PHE A 625 16.92 20.59 -17.16
CA PHE A 625 15.92 21.05 -16.20
C PHE A 625 16.20 20.38 -14.86
N LEU A 626 16.83 21.13 -13.95
CA LEU A 626 16.79 20.82 -12.53
C LEU A 626 15.48 21.40 -11.97
N PRO A 627 14.54 20.56 -11.52
CA PRO A 627 13.29 21.03 -10.93
C PRO A 627 13.52 21.80 -9.63
N PRO A 628 12.61 22.73 -9.26
CA PRO A 628 12.68 23.40 -7.97
C PRO A 628 12.57 22.39 -6.81
N VAL A 629 13.13 22.75 -5.65
CA VAL A 629 13.41 21.89 -4.48
C VAL A 629 12.18 21.20 -3.86
N HIS A 630 10.96 21.49 -4.34
CA HIS A 630 9.71 20.90 -3.86
C HIS A 630 8.78 20.33 -4.95
N SER A 631 9.21 20.24 -6.22
CA SER A 631 8.39 19.59 -7.27
C SER A 631 8.79 18.14 -7.49
N THR A 632 7.81 17.24 -7.33
CA THR A 632 7.88 15.82 -7.71
C THR A 632 8.40 15.63 -9.13
N VAL A 633 9.36 14.71 -9.32
CA VAL A 633 9.97 14.42 -10.62
C VAL A 633 9.59 13.01 -11.05
N TYR A 634 8.78 12.86 -12.09
CA TYR A 634 8.41 11.54 -12.61
C TYR A 634 9.56 10.95 -13.44
N LEU A 635 9.75 9.62 -13.35
CA LEU A 635 10.76 8.90 -14.12
C LEU A 635 10.58 9.04 -15.64
N SER A 636 9.33 9.22 -16.10
CA SER A 636 9.00 9.53 -17.50
C SER A 636 9.69 10.81 -18.00
N ASP A 637 9.71 11.83 -17.14
CA ASP A 637 10.03 13.21 -17.49
C ASP A 637 11.52 13.50 -17.28
N PHE A 638 12.18 12.72 -16.40
CA PHE A 638 13.62 12.79 -16.17
C PHE A 638 14.40 12.45 -17.45
N PHE A 639 15.33 13.33 -17.86
CA PHE A 639 16.17 13.12 -19.03
C PHE A 639 17.61 13.59 -18.79
N LEU A 640 18.55 12.63 -18.85
CA LEU A 640 19.98 12.86 -19.04
C LEU A 640 20.35 12.51 -20.48
N SER A 641 21.23 13.30 -21.09
CA SER A 641 21.79 12.97 -22.40
C SER A 641 22.90 11.93 -22.27
N ASP A 642 23.00 11.03 -23.24
CA ASP A 642 23.99 9.96 -23.25
C ASP A 642 25.42 10.52 -23.24
N GLN A 643 25.62 11.70 -23.83
CA GLN A 643 26.88 12.45 -23.78
C GLN A 643 27.27 12.87 -22.35
N ALA A 644 26.32 13.27 -21.51
CA ALA A 644 26.58 13.61 -20.11
C ALA A 644 26.94 12.34 -19.29
N CYS A 645 26.27 11.23 -19.57
CA CYS A 645 26.54 9.95 -18.92
C CYS A 645 27.90 9.35 -19.32
N LEU A 646 28.24 9.37 -20.61
CA LEU A 646 29.55 8.98 -21.12
C LEU A 646 30.68 9.84 -20.53
N LEU A 647 30.46 11.14 -20.31
CA LEU A 647 31.46 12.02 -19.67
C LEU A 647 31.81 11.56 -18.25
N SER A 648 30.82 11.18 -17.45
CA SER A 648 31.03 10.78 -16.04
C SER A 648 32.00 9.60 -15.89
N GLN A 649 31.75 8.53 -16.65
CA GLN A 649 32.53 7.29 -16.55
C GLN A 649 33.88 7.38 -17.28
N SER A 650 33.97 8.14 -18.37
CA SER A 650 35.24 8.30 -19.10
C SER A 650 36.21 9.28 -18.42
N THR A 651 35.73 10.40 -17.86
CA THR A 651 36.61 11.43 -17.23
C THR A 651 37.21 10.96 -15.91
N SER A 652 36.48 10.15 -15.13
CA SER A 652 36.99 9.56 -13.88
C SER A 652 38.13 8.56 -14.14
N LEU A 653 38.00 7.72 -15.17
CA LEU A 653 39.02 6.77 -15.58
C LEU A 653 40.23 7.49 -16.23
N LEU A 654 39.99 8.49 -17.07
CA LEU A 654 41.03 9.31 -17.70
C LEU A 654 41.86 10.11 -16.66
N THR A 655 41.21 10.72 -15.67
CA THR A 655 41.92 11.48 -14.62
C THR A 655 42.74 10.57 -13.71
N ALA A 656 42.27 9.36 -13.39
CA ALA A 656 43.04 8.35 -12.67
C ALA A 656 44.31 7.93 -13.44
N VAL A 657 44.19 7.67 -14.75
CA VAL A 657 45.34 7.33 -15.61
C VAL A 657 46.33 8.50 -15.71
N LEU A 658 45.86 9.73 -15.93
CA LEU A 658 46.72 10.92 -16.00
C LEU A 658 47.46 11.18 -14.67
N ALA A 659 46.79 10.99 -13.53
CA ALA A 659 47.41 11.09 -12.22
C ALA A 659 48.49 10.00 -12.00
N ALA A 660 48.22 8.76 -12.39
CA ALA A 660 49.21 7.67 -12.32
C ALA A 660 50.44 7.95 -13.20
N VAL A 661 50.23 8.44 -14.43
CA VAL A 661 51.32 8.85 -15.35
C VAL A 661 52.14 9.99 -14.75
N LEU A 662 51.50 11.00 -14.14
CA LEU A 662 52.20 12.08 -13.44
C LEU A 662 53.03 11.59 -12.24
N VAL A 663 52.51 10.65 -11.45
CA VAL A 663 53.26 10.04 -10.34
C VAL A 663 54.46 9.26 -10.85
N VAL A 664 54.30 8.45 -11.91
CA VAL A 664 55.42 7.74 -12.55
C VAL A 664 56.45 8.72 -13.11
N PHE A 665 56.03 9.82 -13.74
CA PHE A 665 56.94 10.83 -14.28
C PHE A 665 57.70 11.60 -13.18
N MET A 666 57.04 11.90 -12.06
CA MET A 666 57.70 12.50 -10.87
C MET A 666 58.71 11.53 -10.25
N LEU A 667 58.37 10.23 -10.15
CA LEU A 667 59.28 9.20 -9.62
C LEU A 667 60.49 8.98 -10.53
N THR A 668 60.29 8.88 -11.85
CA THR A 668 61.42 8.76 -12.80
C THR A 668 62.27 10.02 -12.82
N PHE A 669 61.68 11.23 -12.75
CA PHE A 669 62.42 12.48 -12.61
C PHE A 669 63.24 12.52 -11.31
N LEU A 670 62.68 12.11 -10.17
CA LEU A 670 63.40 12.03 -8.90
C LEU A 670 64.55 11.01 -8.94
N VAL A 671 64.37 9.87 -9.59
CA VAL A 671 65.44 8.87 -9.81
C VAL A 671 66.53 9.46 -10.71
N LEU A 672 66.17 10.03 -11.88
CA LEU A 672 67.13 10.65 -12.80
C LEU A 672 67.88 11.82 -12.14
N TYR A 673 67.22 12.62 -11.30
CA TYR A 673 67.84 13.69 -10.54
C TYR A 673 68.80 13.18 -9.46
N LYS A 674 68.38 12.18 -8.66
CA LYS A 674 69.21 11.56 -7.62
C LYS A 674 70.47 10.91 -8.19
N TYR A 675 70.33 10.19 -9.30
CA TYR A 675 71.43 9.47 -9.95
C TYR A 675 72.12 10.27 -11.07
N ARG A 676 71.83 11.57 -11.24
CA ARG A 676 72.33 12.42 -12.35
C ARG A 676 73.85 12.36 -12.55
N TRP A 677 74.62 12.22 -11.47
CA TRP A 677 76.08 12.12 -11.53
C TRP A 677 76.56 10.73 -11.95
N HIS A 678 75.92 9.65 -11.46
CA HIS A 678 76.21 8.29 -11.91
C HIS A 678 75.80 8.07 -13.37
N ILE A 679 74.67 8.65 -13.79
CA ILE A 679 74.23 8.62 -15.19
C ILE A 679 75.22 9.40 -16.09
N ARG A 680 75.70 10.58 -15.65
CA ARG A 680 76.77 11.31 -16.35
C ARG A 680 78.06 10.51 -16.43
N LEU A 681 78.48 9.84 -15.35
CA LEU A 681 79.68 9.00 -15.34
C LEU A 681 79.54 7.79 -16.28
N ALA A 682 78.43 7.05 -16.19
CA ALA A 682 78.16 5.91 -17.06
C ALA A 682 78.04 6.31 -18.54
N LEU A 683 77.47 7.49 -18.85
CA LEU A 683 77.49 8.05 -20.20
C LEU A 683 78.92 8.43 -20.63
N TYR A 684 79.71 9.04 -19.75
CA TYR A 684 81.11 9.40 -20.03
C TYR A 684 81.98 8.17 -20.28
N GLU A 685 81.70 7.05 -19.61
CA GLU A 685 82.36 5.76 -19.81
C GLU A 685 81.87 5.03 -21.07
N ALA A 686 80.55 5.04 -21.34
CA ALA A 686 80.00 4.48 -22.57
C ALA A 686 80.49 5.20 -23.84
N PHE A 687 80.51 6.54 -23.83
CA PHE A 687 81.09 7.36 -24.91
C PHE A 687 82.63 7.35 -24.93
N ARG A 688 83.29 6.78 -23.90
CA ARG A 688 84.73 6.44 -23.94
C ARG A 688 85.02 5.23 -24.83
N GLY A 689 84.00 4.46 -25.20
CA GLY A 689 84.07 3.25 -26.02
C GLY A 689 84.35 3.48 -27.50
N ASN A 690 85.46 4.13 -27.85
CA ASN A 690 85.97 4.16 -29.23
C ASN A 690 87.46 3.72 -29.27
N PRO A 691 87.73 2.40 -29.41
CA PRO A 691 89.05 1.81 -29.17
C PRO A 691 90.07 1.99 -30.32
N GLN A 692 89.96 3.04 -31.14
CA GLN A 692 90.84 3.29 -32.29
C GLN A 692 91.75 4.53 -32.17
N ARG A 693 91.83 5.20 -31.01
CA ARG A 693 92.80 6.28 -30.73
C ARG A 693 93.80 5.96 -29.62
N ARG A 694 94.38 4.75 -29.68
CA ARG A 694 95.61 4.37 -28.95
C ARG A 694 96.73 3.96 -29.91
N GLN A 695 97.24 4.94 -30.68
CA GLN A 695 98.56 4.86 -31.30
C GLN A 695 99.28 6.19 -31.11
N GLN A 696 100.54 6.08 -30.66
CA GLN A 696 101.61 7.08 -30.79
C GLN A 696 101.30 8.51 -30.28
N GLN A 697 101.55 8.72 -28.99
CA GLN A 697 102.36 9.87 -28.56
C GLN A 697 103.59 9.33 -27.82
N PRO A 698 104.78 9.93 -27.96
CA PRO A 698 105.98 9.49 -27.25
C PRO A 698 105.85 9.71 -25.74
N GLU A 699 106.64 8.97 -24.97
CA GLU A 699 106.93 9.33 -23.59
C GLU A 699 107.56 10.73 -23.59
N ARG A 700 107.00 11.64 -22.78
CA ARG A 700 107.71 12.82 -22.34
C ARG A 700 108.36 12.46 -21.02
N GLU A 701 109.68 12.52 -20.97
CA GLU A 701 110.38 12.73 -19.71
C GLU A 701 109.76 13.94 -19.01
N TYR A 702 109.30 13.73 -17.78
CA TYR A 702 108.95 14.83 -16.89
C TYR A 702 110.23 15.17 -16.14
N GLU A 703 110.75 16.38 -16.37
CA GLU A 703 112.05 16.82 -15.85
C GLU A 703 112.07 16.95 -14.30
N TYR A 704 110.89 16.95 -13.66
CA TYR A 704 110.72 17.04 -12.21
C TYR A 704 109.50 16.22 -11.73
N ASP A 705 109.71 15.31 -10.77
CA ASP A 705 108.65 14.44 -10.22
C ASP A 705 107.79 15.10 -9.11
N VAL A 706 108.29 16.19 -8.48
CA VAL A 706 107.65 16.84 -7.33
C VAL A 706 107.61 18.36 -7.49
N PHE A 707 106.45 18.97 -7.26
CA PHE A 707 106.30 20.42 -7.16
C PHE A 707 106.34 20.87 -5.70
N VAL A 708 107.35 21.67 -5.33
CA VAL A 708 107.51 22.24 -3.98
C VAL A 708 107.06 23.70 -3.98
N SER A 709 106.11 24.03 -3.11
CA SER A 709 105.65 25.41 -2.87
C SER A 709 106.24 25.94 -1.56
N TYR A 710 106.95 27.07 -1.62
CA TYR A 710 107.68 27.69 -0.51
C TYR A 710 107.52 29.22 -0.55
N ALA A 711 107.83 29.94 0.54
CA ALA A 711 107.82 31.40 0.53
C ALA A 711 109.12 31.94 -0.11
N ASN A 712 109.09 33.14 -0.71
CA ASN A 712 110.29 33.73 -1.34
C ASN A 712 111.48 33.87 -0.37
N GLU A 713 111.21 33.96 0.93
CA GLU A 713 112.22 34.04 2.00
C GLU A 713 112.97 32.70 2.19
N ASP A 714 112.37 31.57 1.83
CA ASP A 714 112.92 30.21 2.00
C ASP A 714 113.76 29.75 0.80
N VAL A 715 113.90 30.56 -0.27
CA VAL A 715 114.44 30.11 -1.57
C VAL A 715 115.85 29.53 -1.47
N ASP A 716 116.71 30.10 -0.63
CA ASP A 716 118.06 29.60 -0.42
C ASP A 716 118.08 28.28 0.37
N TRP A 717 117.22 28.13 1.37
CA TRP A 717 117.09 26.87 2.13
C TRP A 717 116.55 25.74 1.24
N VAL A 718 115.52 26.02 0.43
CA VAL A 718 114.96 25.04 -0.50
C VAL A 718 116.00 24.59 -1.53
N ARG A 719 116.82 25.52 -2.02
CA ARG A 719 117.85 25.24 -3.04
C ARG A 719 119.10 24.55 -2.49
N GLN A 720 119.48 24.83 -1.24
CA GLN A 720 120.75 24.36 -0.66
C GLN A 720 120.59 23.13 0.24
N GLU A 721 119.44 22.94 0.90
CA GLU A 721 119.17 21.73 1.72
C GLU A 721 118.06 20.85 1.13
N LEU A 722 116.89 21.40 0.78
CA LEU A 722 115.73 20.57 0.46
C LEU A 722 115.87 19.81 -0.86
N ILE A 723 116.24 20.48 -1.96
CA ILE A 723 116.40 19.85 -3.27
C ILE A 723 117.50 18.76 -3.24
N PRO A 724 118.74 19.02 -2.74
CA PRO A 724 119.76 17.98 -2.62
C PRO A 724 119.37 16.80 -1.73
N THR A 725 118.49 17.01 -0.75
CA THR A 725 117.99 15.94 0.14
C THR A 725 116.86 15.12 -0.50
N LEU A 726 116.12 15.70 -1.44
CA LEU A 726 115.07 15.01 -2.21
C LEU A 726 115.63 14.22 -3.40
N GLU A 727 116.65 14.75 -4.07
CA GLU A 727 117.32 14.11 -5.22
C GLU A 727 118.45 13.14 -4.80
N GLY A 728 118.90 13.20 -3.54
CA GLY A 728 120.09 12.51 -3.04
C GLY A 728 119.85 11.22 -2.24
N ARG A 729 119.30 10.16 -2.86
CA ARG A 729 119.34 8.81 -2.27
C ARG A 729 119.29 7.64 -3.26
#